data_AF-A0A9P5P7K0-F1
#
_entry.id   AF-A0A9P5P7K0-F1
#
_cell.length_a   1.000
_cell.length_b   1.000
_cell.length_c   1.000
_cell.angle_alpha   90.00
_cell.angle_beta   90.00
_cell.angle_gamma   90.00
#
_symmetry.space_group_name_H-M   'P 1'
#
loop_
_entity.id
_entity.type
_entity.pdbx_description
1 polymer ?
#
loop_
_entity_poly.entity_id
_entity_poly.type
_entity_poly.pdbx_seq_one_letter_code
_entity_poly.pdbx_strand_id
1 'polypeptide(L)'
;MDLESSIPESREDHEQGSEDHSVSTVPQLAMFRDASHFSIQGSTLVMVGRDYNVTNNYNNYNMTSPMRPNLSIDHVLRCPPPSNNFVGRKNILQKLSKIFAAPVVSITCEKADMMDDIVSRVKTWSEFSFIVWDASSEDGLEMGVAEWNSRIEGTSNDTLLILQNADPSIDFESRIPYSLHTHVLILSTNSEVSLFASSAGSIFKLSASMNKRMYRELFEDVRKAFAYRQHIVSLVARGGTGKTQVARKFVYDHGKRFSHHWAFDASSETRLISHFKTLGDAANVGNEVEDVLHFLANIEKEWLLIFDNADHGVDLAKYIPRCNHGNVLITTRDKEVHQLSSLDHPFPDIPDLIVDEAIELLLKSAHQEDSEETHLAIVHALGCQALAIATAGTYVWQHPTCQLKDYLKVFNQKHDALLNFKLNTMDRYDSTIFIAFQLSFDFLSGTTKSFMKMCSLFHHFAIPIEIFYRGMSFTLEDVEIPPGEEGVVKSTAKKLTSFLTKFSDELDVNDSVDELAKMSLASYSADDHSISFHPVVHHCAQEIVDEDNLDYVGMLLLADVTPGVAESIEDYQFQRQLLAHVDHLYDETTGFPSVLIAQKLAWVFFQEGIWHTAAKLQEHVVEVAKRSFGRENVATFATMSNLAVTYGYLGRYNEAEVLQKEVLPLYKTVLGEQHPRTLTVMSNFACTYASLGRYKEAEILGKEALQLRRAVHGEKHSSTLESMVNLATIDSFMGRYHTAEVLSKDLLQLSKTLHGERHPKTLFCMSQLAMTYHHLGRYNEAEVLQQEVLNLHKIVIGEHHPDTLGLMLNLACTYSKLGRYKQANVLGEEVLQLHKTVLGEEHPNTLASMAYLASTYSDMGRYKEAEILEKEILQLHKIALGEKHPATLAVMSNLVLVHLLMGKYNEAEALGKEVLQLRSTVLGEQHPSTLTSMSNLAYTYSELGKYHEAETSEKEVLQLRRTVLR
;
A
#
# COMPACT_ATOMS: atom_id res chain seq x y z
N MET A 1 49.35 -51.16 5.00
CA MET A 1 50.51 -52.05 4.78
C MET A 1 50.13 -52.97 3.65
N ASP A 2 50.86 -52.77 2.56
CA ASP A 2 50.89 -53.42 1.24
C ASP A 2 50.02 -54.64 0.97
N LEU A 3 49.34 -54.60 -0.18
CA LEU A 3 49.40 -55.61 -1.25
C LEU A 3 48.52 -55.16 -2.45
N GLU A 4 49.17 -55.13 -3.64
CA GLU A 4 48.68 -55.60 -4.96
C GLU A 4 47.38 -55.00 -5.55
N SER A 5 47.16 -54.79 -6.85
CA SER A 5 47.80 -55.09 -8.15
C SER A 5 46.84 -54.44 -9.18
N SER A 6 47.27 -53.50 -10.03
CA SER A 6 47.78 -53.67 -11.40
C SER A 6 46.86 -54.28 -12.50
N ILE A 7 46.34 -53.38 -13.37
CA ILE A 7 46.43 -53.38 -14.86
C ILE A 7 45.46 -54.34 -15.65
N PRO A 8 45.28 -54.31 -17.02
CA PRO A 8 45.05 -53.26 -18.05
C PRO A 8 43.76 -53.53 -18.91
N GLU A 9 43.40 -52.63 -19.85
CA GLU A 9 43.53 -52.88 -21.32
C GLU A 9 42.91 -51.75 -22.16
N SER A 10 43.83 -51.16 -22.93
CA SER A 10 43.69 -50.28 -24.09
C SER A 10 43.17 -51.00 -25.32
N ARG A 11 42.59 -50.25 -26.26
CA ARG A 11 43.00 -50.23 -27.69
C ARG A 11 42.24 -49.13 -28.45
N GLU A 12 42.97 -48.13 -28.95
CA GLU A 12 43.37 -47.98 -30.38
C GLU A 12 42.24 -47.27 -31.15
N ASP A 13 42.43 -46.12 -31.81
CA ASP A 13 43.43 -45.89 -32.85
C ASP A 13 43.72 -44.40 -33.10
N HIS A 14 44.99 -44.14 -33.44
CA HIS A 14 45.54 -43.31 -34.53
C HIS A 14 44.86 -41.96 -34.91
N GLU A 15 45.56 -40.87 -35.21
CA GLU A 15 46.87 -40.76 -35.86
C GLU A 15 47.41 -39.32 -35.83
N GLN A 16 48.74 -39.24 -35.67
CA GLN A 16 49.72 -38.33 -36.29
C GLN A 16 49.57 -36.80 -36.20
N GLY A 17 50.57 -36.22 -35.54
CA GLY A 17 50.93 -34.81 -35.65
C GLY A 17 51.93 -34.52 -36.77
N SER A 18 52.21 -33.24 -36.94
CA SER A 18 53.47 -32.74 -37.52
C SER A 18 53.78 -31.36 -36.95
N GLU A 19 55.08 -31.11 -36.86
CA GLU A 19 55.79 -30.17 -35.99
C GLU A 19 55.79 -28.72 -36.47
N ASP A 20 55.52 -27.83 -35.51
CA ASP A 20 56.40 -26.81 -34.94
C ASP A 20 57.27 -25.82 -35.76
N HIS A 21 57.24 -24.59 -35.22
CA HIS A 21 58.14 -23.43 -35.35
C HIS A 21 57.97 -22.51 -36.58
N SER A 22 57.74 -21.18 -36.47
CA SER A 22 57.87 -20.27 -35.32
C SER A 22 57.30 -18.86 -35.65
N VAL A 23 57.01 -18.12 -34.56
CA VAL A 23 57.00 -16.64 -34.41
C VAL A 23 55.62 -15.94 -34.25
N SER A 24 55.43 -15.47 -33.00
CA SER A 24 54.70 -14.29 -32.52
C SER A 24 53.34 -14.44 -31.81
N THR A 25 53.36 -14.03 -30.54
CA THR A 25 52.33 -13.34 -29.72
C THR A 25 51.05 -14.08 -29.24
N VAL A 26 50.99 -14.20 -27.90
CA VAL A 26 49.92 -14.39 -26.87
C VAL A 26 48.48 -13.87 -27.22
N PRO A 27 47.40 -14.19 -26.45
CA PRO A 27 46.56 -15.39 -26.40
C PRO A 27 45.03 -15.16 -26.64
N GLN A 28 44.33 -16.26 -26.92
CA GLN A 28 42.92 -16.64 -26.62
C GLN A 28 41.85 -15.59 -26.24
N LEU A 29 40.79 -15.54 -27.07
CA LEU A 29 39.41 -15.22 -26.67
C LEU A 29 38.45 -15.98 -27.61
N ALA A 30 37.81 -17.04 -27.12
CA ALA A 30 36.73 -17.74 -27.81
C ALA A 30 35.74 -18.31 -26.79
N MET A 31 34.78 -17.49 -26.38
CA MET A 31 33.43 -17.92 -25.97
C MET A 31 32.57 -16.68 -25.68
N PHE A 32 32.07 -16.02 -26.73
CA PHE A 32 30.81 -15.24 -26.75
C PHE A 32 30.50 -14.96 -28.22
N ARG A 33 29.70 -15.84 -28.85
CA ARG A 33 28.95 -15.51 -30.07
C ARG A 33 27.54 -15.14 -29.59
N ASP A 34 27.03 -14.03 -30.12
CA ASP A 34 25.64 -13.57 -30.10
C ASP A 34 25.26 -12.44 -29.11
N ALA A 35 26.03 -11.34 -29.14
CA ALA A 35 25.55 -10.01 -28.79
C ALA A 35 25.85 -9.01 -29.92
N SER A 36 24.88 -8.79 -30.80
CA SER A 36 24.97 -7.83 -31.91
C SER A 36 24.64 -6.42 -31.42
N HIS A 37 25.64 -5.63 -30.99
CA HIS A 37 25.68 -4.15 -30.98
C HIS A 37 26.97 -3.57 -30.34
N PHE A 38 28.00 -4.39 -30.12
CA PHE A 38 29.26 -3.97 -29.51
C PHE A 38 30.46 -4.48 -30.31
N SER A 39 31.55 -3.70 -30.37
CA SER A 39 32.84 -4.18 -30.84
C SER A 39 33.91 -3.95 -29.77
N ILE A 40 34.81 -4.91 -29.62
CA ILE A 40 35.89 -4.88 -28.63
C ILE A 40 37.15 -4.33 -29.30
N GLN A 41 37.73 -3.27 -28.75
CA GLN A 41 39.09 -2.84 -29.06
C GLN A 41 39.92 -2.80 -27.76
N GLY A 42 40.82 -3.76 -27.59
CA GLY A 42 41.62 -3.91 -26.37
C GLY A 42 40.78 -4.33 -25.15
N SER A 43 41.16 -3.87 -23.95
CA SER A 43 40.46 -4.16 -22.68
C SER A 43 39.26 -3.24 -22.40
N THR A 44 38.72 -2.57 -23.41
CA THR A 44 37.59 -1.64 -23.26
C THR A 44 36.55 -1.85 -24.36
N LEU A 45 35.27 -1.87 -23.97
CA LEU A 45 34.10 -1.97 -24.84
C LEU A 45 33.74 -0.56 -25.36
N VAL A 46 33.68 -0.35 -26.68
CA VAL A 46 33.38 0.97 -27.28
C VAL A 46 32.26 0.85 -28.32
N MET A 47 31.22 1.69 -28.19
CA MET A 47 30.23 1.96 -29.24
C MET A 47 30.81 2.94 -30.28
N VAL A 48 30.68 2.62 -31.57
CA VAL A 48 30.98 3.52 -32.70
C VAL A 48 29.66 3.70 -33.47
N GLY A 49 29.06 4.87 -33.72
CA GLY A 49 29.40 6.28 -33.49
C GLY A 49 28.86 7.14 -34.65
N ARG A 50 28.40 8.38 -34.34
CA ARG A 50 28.44 9.67 -35.12
C ARG A 50 27.09 10.38 -35.29
N ASP A 51 26.96 11.70 -35.18
CA ASP A 51 27.82 12.83 -34.75
C ASP A 51 26.91 14.07 -34.66
N TYR A 52 27.17 15.02 -33.75
CA TYR A 52 27.41 16.44 -34.10
C TYR A 52 27.95 17.23 -32.89
N ASN A 53 29.25 17.53 -33.00
CA ASN A 53 30.03 18.69 -32.56
C ASN A 53 29.82 19.41 -31.22
N VAL A 54 30.94 19.39 -30.49
CA VAL A 54 31.37 20.14 -29.29
C VAL A 54 31.88 21.54 -29.67
N THR A 55 31.73 22.54 -28.78
CA THR A 55 32.86 23.38 -28.31
C THR A 55 32.52 24.23 -27.06
N ASN A 56 33.19 23.88 -25.96
CA ASN A 56 33.78 24.70 -24.88
C ASN A 56 33.13 26.05 -24.48
N ASN A 57 32.76 26.16 -23.19
CA ASN A 57 33.59 26.87 -22.21
C ASN A 57 33.16 26.63 -20.75
N TYR A 58 34.18 26.51 -19.89
CA TYR A 58 34.09 26.46 -18.43
C TYR A 58 33.55 27.77 -17.83
N ASN A 59 32.93 27.63 -16.63
CA ASN A 59 32.53 28.64 -15.63
C ASN A 59 31.07 29.12 -15.67
N ASN A 60 30.19 28.47 -14.89
CA ASN A 60 29.60 29.09 -13.69
C ASN A 60 28.63 28.12 -12.99
N TYR A 61 28.75 28.07 -11.66
CA TYR A 61 27.80 27.42 -10.76
C TYR A 61 26.38 28.01 -10.95
N ASN A 62 25.40 27.14 -11.18
CA ASN A 62 24.05 27.29 -10.60
C ASN A 62 23.28 25.96 -10.67
N MET A 63 22.57 25.69 -9.57
CA MET A 63 21.83 24.48 -9.24
C MET A 63 20.77 24.09 -10.28
N THR A 64 20.72 22.80 -10.66
CA THR A 64 19.47 22.07 -10.96
C THR A 64 19.66 20.55 -10.81
N SER A 65 18.68 19.97 -10.09
CA SER A 65 18.37 18.57 -9.76
C SER A 65 18.95 17.41 -10.62
N PRO A 66 19.36 16.27 -10.01
CA PRO A 66 19.65 15.05 -10.76
C PRO A 66 18.35 14.28 -11.08
N MET A 67 18.19 13.91 -12.35
CA MET A 67 17.09 13.09 -12.87
C MET A 67 16.98 11.75 -12.15
N ARG A 68 15.78 11.47 -11.63
CA ARG A 68 15.30 10.18 -11.13
C ARG A 68 14.60 9.40 -12.26
N PRO A 69 14.48 8.06 -12.20
CA PRO A 69 13.65 7.33 -13.14
C PRO A 69 12.18 7.67 -12.89
N ASN A 70 11.53 8.34 -13.84
CA ASN A 70 10.09 8.63 -13.79
C ASN A 70 9.29 7.33 -13.94
N LEU A 71 8.82 6.75 -12.83
CA LEU A 71 7.59 5.97 -12.85
C LEU A 71 6.48 6.98 -13.18
N SER A 72 5.84 6.84 -14.34
CA SER A 72 4.77 7.76 -14.73
C SER A 72 3.54 7.52 -13.84
N ILE A 73 3.13 8.56 -13.11
CA ILE A 73 1.88 8.63 -12.34
C ILE A 73 0.63 8.29 -13.16
N ASP A 74 0.74 8.32 -14.50
CA ASP A 74 -0.35 8.01 -15.42
C ASP A 74 -0.81 6.55 -15.36
N HIS A 75 0.00 5.63 -14.83
CA HIS A 75 -0.31 4.20 -14.80
C HIS A 75 -0.82 3.69 -13.45
N VAL A 76 -0.88 4.57 -12.44
CA VAL A 76 -1.21 4.20 -11.06
C VAL A 76 -2.70 4.35 -10.81
N LEU A 77 -3.30 3.40 -10.08
CA LEU A 77 -4.71 3.41 -9.68
C LEU A 77 -5.68 3.78 -10.82
N ARG A 78 -5.43 3.25 -12.03
CA ARG A 78 -6.27 3.55 -13.19
C ARG A 78 -7.68 3.06 -12.97
N CYS A 79 -8.64 3.89 -13.41
CA CYS A 79 -10.03 3.47 -13.47
C CYS A 79 -10.19 2.33 -14.48
N PRO A 80 -10.68 1.15 -14.09
CA PRO A 80 -10.90 0.04 -15.02
C PRO A 80 -11.93 0.42 -16.10
N PRO A 81 -11.88 -0.19 -17.29
CA PRO A 81 -12.92 0.02 -18.29
C PRO A 81 -14.30 -0.44 -17.75
N PRO A 82 -15.40 0.15 -18.25
CA PRO A 82 -16.74 -0.33 -17.94
C PRO A 82 -16.92 -1.77 -18.46
N SER A 83 -17.89 -2.47 -17.89
CA SER A 83 -18.31 -3.78 -18.37
C SER A 83 -18.70 -3.71 -19.85
N ASN A 84 -18.36 -4.76 -20.61
CA ASN A 84 -18.77 -4.90 -22.00
C ASN A 84 -20.30 -4.82 -22.15
N ASN A 85 -21.05 -5.22 -21.12
CA ASN A 85 -22.51 -5.20 -21.10
C ASN A 85 -23.09 -3.89 -20.55
N PHE A 86 -22.30 -2.84 -20.32
CA PHE A 86 -22.86 -1.54 -19.91
C PHE A 86 -23.84 -1.01 -20.97
N VAL A 87 -25.00 -0.54 -20.51
CA VAL A 87 -26.12 -0.05 -21.32
C VAL A 87 -26.79 1.14 -20.62
N GLY A 88 -27.32 2.07 -21.43
CA GLY A 88 -28.18 3.14 -20.96
C GLY A 88 -27.46 4.26 -20.21
N ARG A 89 -28.21 4.97 -19.36
CA ARG A 89 -27.73 6.07 -18.50
C ARG A 89 -27.20 7.29 -19.24
N LYS A 90 -27.60 7.48 -20.51
CA LYS A 90 -27.14 8.62 -21.34
C LYS A 90 -27.39 9.96 -20.66
N ASN A 91 -28.57 10.15 -20.05
CA ASN A 91 -28.90 11.38 -19.34
C ASN A 91 -27.99 11.62 -18.13
N ILE A 92 -27.61 10.56 -17.40
CA ILE A 92 -26.72 10.66 -16.24
C ILE A 92 -25.30 11.02 -16.70
N LEU A 93 -24.80 10.34 -17.73
CA LEU A 93 -23.49 10.61 -18.33
C LEU A 93 -23.41 12.02 -18.93
N GLN A 94 -24.45 12.47 -19.62
CA GLN A 94 -24.56 13.85 -20.12
C GLN A 94 -24.55 14.86 -18.98
N LYS A 95 -25.30 14.61 -17.89
CA LYS A 95 -25.31 15.49 -16.72
C LYS A 95 -23.94 15.55 -16.04
N LEU A 96 -23.24 14.41 -15.89
CA LEU A 96 -21.87 14.38 -15.38
C LEU A 96 -20.91 15.13 -16.30
N SER A 97 -21.01 14.91 -17.61
CA SER A 97 -20.22 15.62 -18.61
C SER A 97 -20.38 17.14 -18.48
N LYS A 98 -21.62 17.62 -18.30
CA LYS A 98 -21.95 19.03 -18.08
C LYS A 98 -21.42 19.58 -16.75
N ILE A 99 -21.59 18.85 -15.65
CA ILE A 99 -21.12 19.30 -14.32
C ILE A 99 -19.62 19.50 -14.32
N PHE A 100 -18.88 18.58 -14.93
CA PHE A 100 -17.43 18.61 -15.01
C PHE A 100 -16.93 19.27 -16.31
N ALA A 101 -17.72 20.14 -16.95
CA ALA A 101 -17.29 20.93 -18.12
C ALA A 101 -16.95 22.37 -17.71
N ALA A 102 -16.32 23.13 -18.62
CA ALA A 102 -16.06 24.54 -18.38
C ALA A 102 -17.36 25.33 -18.12
N PRO A 103 -17.35 26.36 -17.25
CA PRO A 103 -18.54 27.13 -16.92
C PRO A 103 -19.17 27.84 -18.13
N VAL A 104 -20.49 27.76 -18.25
CA VAL A 104 -21.30 28.54 -19.18
C VAL A 104 -21.70 29.85 -18.49
N VAL A 105 -21.32 30.96 -19.11
CA VAL A 105 -21.66 32.31 -18.66
C VAL A 105 -22.76 32.87 -19.54
N SER A 106 -23.80 33.42 -18.94
CA SER A 106 -24.89 34.10 -19.65
C SER A 106 -24.86 35.59 -19.36
N ILE A 107 -25.05 36.39 -20.40
CA ILE A 107 -25.13 37.84 -20.30
C ILE A 107 -26.40 38.32 -21.02
N THR A 108 -27.33 38.90 -20.26
CA THR A 108 -28.52 39.55 -20.80
C THR A 108 -28.28 41.04 -21.00
N CYS A 109 -28.54 41.55 -22.21
CA CYS A 109 -28.36 42.94 -22.60
C CYS A 109 -29.71 43.63 -22.87
N GLU A 110 -29.86 44.91 -22.51
CA GLU A 110 -31.07 45.69 -22.83
C GLU A 110 -31.21 46.06 -24.32
N LYS A 111 -30.10 46.09 -25.08
CA LYS A 111 -30.06 46.47 -26.50
C LYS A 111 -29.16 45.52 -27.28
N ALA A 112 -29.51 45.25 -28.54
CA ALA A 112 -28.74 44.36 -29.41
C ALA A 112 -27.33 44.88 -29.68
N ASP A 113 -27.19 46.18 -29.92
CA ASP A 113 -25.93 46.87 -30.21
C ASP A 113 -24.88 46.75 -29.08
N MET A 114 -25.33 46.43 -27.85
CA MET A 114 -24.42 46.15 -26.73
C MET A 114 -23.74 44.79 -26.84
N MET A 115 -24.37 43.80 -27.47
CA MET A 115 -23.77 42.48 -27.68
C MET A 115 -22.57 42.58 -28.63
N ASP A 116 -22.67 43.37 -29.70
CA ASP A 116 -21.56 43.62 -30.62
C ASP A 116 -20.37 44.31 -29.93
N ASP A 117 -20.62 45.28 -29.04
CA ASP A 117 -19.56 45.92 -28.24
C ASP A 117 -18.89 44.93 -27.27
N ILE A 118 -19.65 44.00 -26.69
CA ILE A 118 -19.09 42.91 -25.86
C ILE A 118 -18.22 41.99 -26.71
N VAL A 119 -18.73 41.47 -27.83
CA VAL A 119 -17.98 40.57 -28.73
C VAL A 119 -16.69 41.23 -29.20
N SER A 120 -16.73 42.50 -29.59
CA SER A 120 -15.54 43.23 -30.03
C SER A 120 -14.46 43.36 -28.94
N ARG A 121 -14.86 43.48 -27.67
CA ARG A 121 -13.92 43.63 -26.54
C ARG A 121 -13.43 42.30 -26.01
N VAL A 122 -14.26 41.27 -26.05
CA VAL A 122 -13.88 39.91 -25.66
C VAL A 122 -12.86 39.35 -26.66
N LYS A 123 -12.99 39.67 -27.96
CA LYS A 123 -11.98 39.33 -28.99
C LYS A 123 -10.58 39.91 -28.74
N THR A 124 -10.42 40.86 -27.81
CA THR A 124 -9.09 41.39 -27.44
C THR A 124 -8.42 40.60 -26.32
N TRP A 125 -9.08 39.58 -25.77
CA TRP A 125 -8.51 38.72 -24.73
C TRP A 125 -7.49 37.79 -25.39
N SER A 126 -6.23 37.87 -24.98
CA SER A 126 -5.15 37.08 -25.60
C SER A 126 -5.14 35.61 -25.16
N GLU A 127 -5.84 35.32 -24.07
CA GLU A 127 -5.88 34.01 -23.41
C GLU A 127 -6.78 32.98 -24.13
N PHE A 128 -7.69 33.40 -25.02
CA PHE A 128 -8.60 32.49 -25.73
C PHE A 128 -8.46 32.58 -27.24
N SER A 129 -8.72 31.47 -27.92
CA SER A 129 -9.17 31.51 -29.32
C SER A 129 -10.69 31.74 -29.35
N PHE A 130 -11.23 32.44 -30.34
CA PHE A 130 -12.66 32.83 -30.35
C PHE A 130 -13.40 32.22 -31.53
N ILE A 131 -14.59 31.72 -31.24
CA ILE A 131 -15.58 31.32 -32.24
C ILE A 131 -16.90 32.00 -31.88
N VAL A 132 -17.56 32.61 -32.85
CA VAL A 132 -18.85 33.29 -32.64
C VAL A 132 -19.89 32.60 -33.51
N TRP A 133 -20.97 32.13 -32.89
CA TRP A 133 -22.13 31.58 -33.59
C TRP A 133 -23.29 32.56 -33.49
N ASP A 134 -24.01 32.72 -34.60
CA ASP A 134 -25.31 33.38 -34.58
C ASP A 134 -26.36 32.36 -34.12
N ALA A 135 -26.83 32.54 -32.89
CA ALA A 135 -27.76 31.64 -32.19
C ALA A 135 -29.20 32.19 -32.24
N SER A 136 -29.53 33.00 -33.25
CA SER A 136 -30.88 33.52 -33.50
C SER A 136 -31.79 32.55 -34.27
N SER A 137 -31.23 31.50 -34.88
CA SER A 137 -31.97 30.45 -35.60
C SER A 137 -31.26 29.10 -35.54
N GLU A 138 -32.01 28.01 -35.76
CA GLU A 138 -31.49 26.64 -35.76
C GLU A 138 -30.47 26.42 -36.89
N ASP A 139 -30.74 26.96 -38.09
CA ASP A 139 -29.82 26.92 -39.24
C ASP A 139 -28.47 27.60 -38.94
N GLY A 140 -28.50 28.74 -38.24
CA GLY A 140 -27.28 29.46 -37.84
C GLY A 140 -26.44 28.66 -36.85
N LEU A 141 -27.10 27.96 -35.93
CA LEU A 141 -26.46 27.06 -34.98
C LEU A 141 -25.85 25.83 -35.67
N GLU A 142 -26.56 25.20 -36.61
CA GLU A 142 -26.04 24.05 -37.37
C GLU A 142 -24.81 24.42 -38.20
N MET A 143 -24.81 25.59 -38.84
CA MET A 143 -23.63 26.11 -39.53
C MET A 143 -22.44 26.28 -38.59
N GLY A 144 -22.68 26.79 -37.37
CA GLY A 144 -21.65 26.92 -36.34
C GLY A 144 -21.07 25.57 -35.89
N VAL A 145 -21.93 24.56 -35.68
CA VAL A 145 -21.51 23.19 -35.32
C VAL A 145 -20.67 22.57 -36.43
N ALA A 146 -21.06 22.74 -37.69
CA ALA A 146 -20.27 22.27 -38.83
C ALA A 146 -18.90 22.95 -38.91
N GLU A 147 -18.83 24.26 -38.67
CA GLU A 147 -17.58 25.02 -38.59
C GLU A 147 -16.67 24.49 -37.46
N TRP A 148 -17.23 24.23 -36.28
CA TRP A 148 -16.51 23.67 -35.14
C TRP A 148 -15.90 22.31 -35.43
N ASN A 149 -16.69 21.38 -35.99
CA ASN A 149 -16.21 20.05 -36.36
C ASN A 149 -15.07 20.10 -37.40
N SER A 150 -15.04 21.12 -38.26
CA SER A 150 -13.96 21.30 -39.26
C SER A 150 -12.67 21.90 -38.71
N ARG A 151 -12.72 22.62 -37.58
CA ARG A 151 -11.59 23.41 -37.05
C ARG A 151 -10.80 22.75 -35.93
N ILE A 152 -11.37 21.75 -35.25
CA ILE A 152 -10.93 21.35 -33.90
C ILE A 152 -10.16 20.03 -33.84
N GLU A 153 -9.90 19.40 -34.98
CA GLU A 153 -8.86 18.37 -35.06
C GLU A 153 -7.47 18.99 -34.79
N GLY A 154 -7.03 19.00 -33.53
CA GLY A 154 -5.64 19.22 -33.13
C GLY A 154 -5.26 20.54 -32.46
N THR A 155 -6.21 21.33 -31.93
CA THR A 155 -5.88 22.57 -31.19
C THR A 155 -5.83 22.35 -29.68
N SER A 156 -4.73 22.77 -29.05
CA SER A 156 -4.45 22.61 -27.60
C SER A 156 -4.71 23.88 -26.78
N ASN A 157 -5.41 24.88 -27.33
CA ASN A 157 -5.62 26.18 -26.70
C ASN A 157 -7.06 26.33 -26.21
N ASP A 158 -7.25 27.02 -25.07
CA ASP A 158 -8.58 27.34 -24.57
C ASP A 158 -9.35 28.19 -25.60
N THR A 159 -10.59 27.78 -25.87
CA THR A 159 -11.47 28.37 -26.86
C THR A 159 -12.67 28.98 -26.17
N LEU A 160 -12.98 30.24 -26.46
CA LEU A 160 -14.19 30.90 -26.03
C LEU A 160 -15.22 30.88 -27.16
N LEU A 161 -16.24 30.04 -27.01
CA LEU A 161 -17.40 29.96 -27.87
C LEU A 161 -18.44 31.00 -27.45
N ILE A 162 -18.77 31.94 -28.33
CA ILE A 162 -19.75 32.99 -28.09
C ILE A 162 -21.02 32.69 -28.88
N LEU A 163 -22.13 32.43 -28.18
CA LEU A 163 -23.46 32.32 -28.77
C LEU A 163 -24.12 33.70 -28.76
N GLN A 164 -24.10 34.39 -29.89
CA GLN A 164 -24.67 35.73 -30.03
C GLN A 164 -26.13 35.65 -30.46
N ASN A 165 -26.98 36.57 -29.97
CA ASN A 165 -28.42 36.62 -30.26
C ASN A 165 -29.18 35.34 -29.85
N ALA A 166 -28.76 34.69 -28.77
CA ALA A 166 -29.31 33.41 -28.35
C ALA A 166 -30.82 33.49 -28.07
N ASP A 167 -31.61 32.72 -28.82
CA ASP A 167 -33.04 32.52 -28.58
C ASP A 167 -33.27 31.32 -27.63
N PRO A 168 -33.84 31.50 -26.43
CA PRO A 168 -34.04 30.41 -25.46
C PRO A 168 -34.99 29.30 -25.92
N SER A 169 -35.73 29.48 -27.01
CA SER A 169 -36.54 28.41 -27.62
C SER A 169 -35.72 27.38 -28.39
N ILE A 170 -34.45 27.68 -28.70
CA ILE A 170 -33.54 26.78 -29.40
C ILE A 170 -32.82 25.88 -28.40
N ASP A 171 -32.71 24.59 -28.72
CA ASP A 171 -31.97 23.61 -27.90
C ASP A 171 -30.45 23.77 -28.08
N PHE A 172 -29.86 24.71 -27.33
CA PHE A 172 -28.42 24.86 -27.26
C PHE A 172 -27.75 23.71 -26.51
N GLU A 173 -28.45 23.10 -25.54
CA GLU A 173 -27.86 22.14 -24.62
C GLU A 173 -27.40 20.87 -25.33
N SER A 174 -28.12 20.38 -26.32
CA SER A 174 -27.71 19.18 -27.07
C SER A 174 -26.65 19.44 -28.14
N ARG A 175 -26.33 20.71 -28.43
CA ARG A 175 -25.47 21.14 -29.56
C ARG A 175 -24.16 21.78 -29.15
N ILE A 176 -24.03 22.24 -27.90
CA ILE A 176 -22.79 22.83 -27.38
C ILE A 176 -21.74 21.71 -27.15
N PRO A 177 -20.51 21.87 -27.65
CA PRO A 177 -19.41 20.97 -27.41
C PRO A 177 -18.81 21.22 -26.02
N TYR A 178 -19.42 20.66 -24.97
CA TYR A 178 -18.93 20.78 -23.60
C TYR A 178 -17.55 20.12 -23.45
N SER A 179 -16.53 20.94 -23.22
CA SER A 179 -15.14 20.53 -23.04
C SER A 179 -14.47 21.41 -21.98
N LEU A 180 -13.42 20.89 -21.32
CA LEU A 180 -12.63 21.67 -20.36
C LEU A 180 -11.93 22.87 -21.02
N HIS A 181 -11.57 22.74 -22.30
CA HIS A 181 -10.93 23.80 -23.08
C HIS A 181 -11.92 24.66 -23.86
N THR A 182 -13.23 24.58 -23.58
CA THR A 182 -14.25 25.31 -24.33
C THR A 182 -15.14 26.08 -23.38
N HIS A 183 -14.79 27.35 -23.18
CA HIS A 183 -15.55 28.29 -22.37
C HIS A 183 -16.73 28.80 -23.21
N VAL A 184 -17.93 28.89 -22.64
CA VAL A 184 -19.13 29.27 -23.39
C VAL A 184 -19.70 30.57 -22.83
N LEU A 185 -19.89 31.55 -23.71
CA LEU A 185 -20.49 32.84 -23.42
C LEU A 185 -21.78 33.00 -24.22
N ILE A 186 -22.92 33.04 -23.54
CA ILE A 186 -24.25 33.22 -24.15
C ILE A 186 -24.67 34.68 -24.03
N LEU A 187 -24.90 35.34 -25.15
CA LEU A 187 -25.36 36.74 -25.23
C LEU A 187 -26.78 36.80 -25.79
N SER A 188 -27.70 37.42 -25.06
CA SER A 188 -29.08 37.61 -25.54
C SER A 188 -29.72 38.89 -25.00
N THR A 189 -30.80 39.33 -25.65
CA THR A 189 -31.73 40.32 -25.10
C THR A 189 -32.84 39.70 -24.25
N ASN A 190 -33.08 38.39 -24.40
CA ASN A 190 -34.05 37.66 -23.58
C ASN A 190 -33.38 37.21 -22.27
N SER A 191 -34.01 37.49 -21.13
CA SER A 191 -33.50 37.08 -19.82
C SER A 191 -33.60 35.59 -19.55
N GLU A 192 -34.45 34.84 -20.28
CA GLU A 192 -34.61 33.39 -20.08
C GLU A 192 -33.33 32.60 -20.42
N VAL A 193 -32.39 33.17 -21.17
CA VAL A 193 -31.09 32.51 -21.42
C VAL A 193 -30.27 32.28 -20.15
N SER A 194 -30.64 32.93 -19.04
CA SER A 194 -30.02 32.69 -17.73
C SER A 194 -30.19 31.24 -17.25
N LEU A 195 -31.19 30.51 -17.76
CA LEU A 195 -31.41 29.09 -17.46
C LEU A 195 -30.25 28.19 -17.94
N PHE A 196 -29.48 28.64 -18.94
CA PHE A 196 -28.36 27.89 -19.50
C PHE A 196 -27.03 28.14 -18.78
N ALA A 197 -26.97 29.09 -17.85
CA ALA A 197 -25.77 29.39 -17.09
C ALA A 197 -25.42 28.25 -16.11
N SER A 198 -24.12 28.01 -15.88
CA SER A 198 -23.66 26.92 -15.00
C SER A 198 -23.98 27.14 -13.52
N SER A 199 -24.09 28.39 -13.07
CA SER A 199 -24.44 28.73 -11.68
C SER A 199 -25.03 30.13 -11.59
N ALA A 200 -25.65 30.47 -10.46
CA ALA A 200 -26.17 31.83 -10.22
C ALA A 200 -25.09 32.92 -10.34
N GLY A 201 -23.83 32.58 -10.03
CA GLY A 201 -22.68 33.49 -10.17
C GLY A 201 -22.17 33.67 -11.61
N SER A 202 -22.79 32.99 -12.58
CA SER A 202 -22.45 33.04 -14.02
C SER A 202 -23.51 33.79 -14.84
N ILE A 203 -24.42 34.50 -14.18
CA ILE A 203 -25.52 35.25 -14.79
C ILE A 203 -25.25 36.74 -14.61
N PHE A 204 -25.13 37.46 -15.73
CA PHE A 204 -24.90 38.91 -15.73
C PHE A 204 -26.01 39.63 -16.48
N LYS A 205 -26.48 40.76 -15.93
CA LYS A 205 -27.50 41.60 -16.55
C LYS A 205 -26.97 43.02 -16.73
N LEU A 206 -26.93 43.52 -17.96
CA LEU A 206 -26.45 44.86 -18.28
C LEU A 206 -27.62 45.82 -18.47
N SER A 207 -27.45 47.05 -17.96
CA SER A 207 -28.33 48.18 -18.23
C SER A 207 -27.76 49.07 -19.34
N ALA A 208 -28.61 49.87 -20.00
CA ALA A 208 -28.22 50.73 -21.12
C ALA A 208 -27.18 51.83 -20.78
N SER A 209 -26.84 52.04 -19.50
CA SER A 209 -25.92 53.10 -19.04
C SER A 209 -24.53 52.57 -18.65
N MET A 210 -23.95 51.66 -19.44
CA MET A 210 -22.61 51.11 -19.18
C MET A 210 -21.50 52.13 -19.48
N ASN A 211 -20.52 52.23 -18.58
CA ASN A 211 -19.31 53.03 -18.79
C ASN A 211 -18.05 52.13 -18.83
N LYS A 212 -16.90 52.71 -19.23
CA LYS A 212 -15.63 51.95 -19.36
C LYS A 212 -15.20 51.21 -18.10
N ARG A 213 -15.49 51.76 -16.91
CA ARG A 213 -15.15 51.12 -15.62
C ARG A 213 -16.03 49.91 -15.37
N MET A 214 -17.34 50.05 -15.61
CA MET A 214 -18.31 48.95 -15.41
C MET A 214 -18.06 47.78 -16.36
N TYR A 215 -17.68 48.03 -17.62
CA TYR A 215 -17.24 46.96 -18.53
C TYR A 215 -15.99 46.22 -18.03
N ARG A 216 -15.04 46.95 -17.42
CA ARG A 216 -13.83 46.33 -16.86
C ARG A 216 -14.18 45.40 -15.70
N GLU A 217 -15.01 45.89 -14.77
CA GLU A 217 -15.50 45.12 -13.63
C GLU A 217 -16.28 43.88 -14.11
N LEU A 218 -17.23 44.04 -15.05
CA LEU A 218 -17.95 42.92 -15.66
C LEU A 218 -17.02 41.87 -16.27
N PHE A 219 -16.03 42.28 -17.08
CA PHE A 219 -15.13 41.34 -17.73
C PHE A 219 -14.17 40.65 -16.77
N GLU A 220 -13.86 41.29 -15.65
CA GLU A 220 -13.11 40.65 -14.57
C GLU A 220 -13.97 39.61 -13.85
N ASP A 221 -15.24 39.91 -13.62
CA ASP A 221 -16.20 38.97 -13.01
C ASP A 221 -16.56 37.80 -13.94
N VAL A 222 -16.69 38.04 -15.25
CA VAL A 222 -16.85 36.99 -16.28
C VAL A 222 -15.63 36.08 -16.31
N ARG A 223 -14.40 36.63 -16.25
CA ARG A 223 -13.19 35.81 -16.15
C ARG A 223 -13.15 34.99 -14.86
N LYS A 224 -13.55 35.56 -13.73
CA LYS A 224 -13.67 34.82 -12.46
C LYS A 224 -14.75 33.73 -12.55
N ALA A 225 -15.82 33.96 -13.32
CA ALA A 225 -16.86 32.97 -13.55
C ALA A 225 -16.38 31.81 -14.45
N PHE A 226 -15.40 32.06 -15.32
CA PHE A 226 -14.71 31.02 -16.09
C PHE A 226 -13.59 30.29 -15.33
N ALA A 227 -13.14 30.83 -14.19
CA ALA A 227 -12.11 30.16 -13.39
C ALA A 227 -12.60 28.79 -12.90
N TYR A 228 -11.70 27.81 -12.90
CA TYR A 228 -11.98 26.46 -12.44
C TYR A 228 -12.63 26.46 -11.06
N ARG A 229 -13.59 25.56 -10.87
CA ARG A 229 -14.16 25.23 -9.58
C ARG A 229 -14.03 23.73 -9.36
N GLN A 230 -13.64 23.33 -8.16
CA GLN A 230 -13.65 21.94 -7.76
C GLN A 230 -15.11 21.45 -7.70
N HIS A 231 -15.43 20.50 -8.57
CA HIS A 231 -16.73 19.83 -8.55
C HIS A 231 -16.63 18.53 -7.77
N ILE A 232 -17.48 18.39 -6.75
CA ILE A 232 -17.61 17.18 -5.94
C ILE A 232 -19.00 16.62 -6.19
N VAL A 233 -19.07 15.46 -6.86
CA VAL A 233 -20.32 14.83 -7.26
C VAL A 233 -20.43 13.46 -6.59
N SER A 234 -21.52 13.25 -5.85
CA SER A 234 -21.84 11.98 -5.22
C SER A 234 -22.95 11.27 -5.99
N LEU A 235 -22.65 10.09 -6.54
CA LEU A 235 -23.60 9.17 -7.15
C LEU A 235 -24.16 8.22 -6.09
N VAL A 236 -25.37 8.51 -5.60
CA VAL A 236 -26.04 7.71 -4.57
C VAL A 236 -27.08 6.79 -5.20
N ALA A 237 -27.07 5.52 -4.82
CA ALA A 237 -28.01 4.51 -5.31
C ALA A 237 -27.97 3.25 -4.43
N ARG A 238 -28.89 2.31 -4.63
CA ARG A 238 -28.84 0.99 -4.01
C ARG A 238 -27.70 0.12 -4.60
N GLY A 239 -27.35 -0.97 -3.91
CA GLY A 239 -26.33 -1.91 -4.39
C GLY A 239 -26.76 -2.57 -5.70
N GLY A 240 -25.85 -2.71 -6.67
CA GLY A 240 -26.16 -3.35 -7.96
C GLY A 240 -26.89 -2.48 -9.00
N THR A 241 -27.20 -1.21 -8.71
CA THR A 241 -27.85 -0.27 -9.66
C THR A 241 -26.92 0.20 -10.80
N GLY A 242 -25.59 0.02 -10.66
CA GLY A 242 -24.60 0.32 -11.69
C GLY A 242 -23.77 1.61 -11.48
N LYS A 243 -23.71 2.16 -10.26
CA LYS A 243 -22.97 3.40 -9.95
C LYS A 243 -21.49 3.36 -10.39
N THR A 244 -20.78 2.32 -9.99
CA THR A 244 -19.38 2.07 -10.38
C THR A 244 -19.23 2.00 -11.90
N GLN A 245 -20.19 1.38 -12.58
CA GLN A 245 -20.16 1.28 -14.04
C GLN A 245 -20.41 2.63 -14.72
N VAL A 246 -21.27 3.49 -14.17
CA VAL A 246 -21.44 4.87 -14.64
C VAL A 246 -20.14 5.67 -14.48
N ALA A 247 -19.47 5.56 -13.32
CA ALA A 247 -18.19 6.22 -13.09
C ALA A 247 -17.10 5.74 -14.07
N ARG A 248 -16.96 4.42 -14.26
CA ARG A 248 -16.04 3.83 -15.24
C ARG A 248 -16.35 4.25 -16.67
N LYS A 249 -17.64 4.24 -17.06
CA LYS A 249 -18.05 4.66 -18.41
C LYS A 249 -17.76 6.14 -18.66
N PHE A 250 -18.04 6.99 -17.67
CA PHE A 250 -17.71 8.42 -17.75
C PHE A 250 -16.21 8.64 -17.97
N VAL A 251 -15.36 7.95 -17.23
CA VAL A 251 -13.90 8.03 -17.43
C VAL A 251 -13.46 7.42 -18.75
N TYR A 252 -14.09 6.35 -19.21
CA TYR A 252 -13.78 5.78 -20.52
C TYR A 252 -14.10 6.75 -21.66
N ASP A 253 -15.25 7.42 -21.62
CA ASP A 253 -15.70 8.35 -22.67
C ASP A 253 -15.01 9.72 -22.60
N HIS A 254 -14.74 10.20 -21.38
CA HIS A 254 -14.29 11.58 -21.16
C HIS A 254 -12.95 11.70 -20.42
N GLY A 255 -12.35 10.62 -19.95
CA GLY A 255 -11.15 10.64 -19.09
C GLY A 255 -9.93 11.31 -19.72
N LYS A 256 -9.81 11.28 -21.05
CA LYS A 256 -8.73 11.94 -21.81
C LYS A 256 -8.67 13.46 -21.64
N ARG A 257 -9.77 14.08 -21.18
CA ARG A 257 -9.81 15.53 -20.98
C ARG A 257 -9.11 15.98 -19.70
N PHE A 258 -9.09 15.13 -18.67
CA PHE A 258 -8.39 15.39 -17.43
C PHE A 258 -6.90 15.08 -17.63
N SER A 259 -6.02 15.84 -16.99
CA SER A 259 -4.57 15.55 -17.07
C SER A 259 -4.27 14.18 -16.47
N HIS A 260 -4.95 13.83 -15.37
CA HIS A 260 -4.86 12.54 -14.71
C HIS A 260 -6.22 12.14 -14.14
N HIS A 261 -6.43 10.84 -13.97
CA HIS A 261 -7.59 10.30 -13.28
C HIS A 261 -7.21 9.07 -12.46
N TRP A 262 -7.73 8.99 -11.23
CA TRP A 262 -7.42 7.90 -10.31
C TRP A 262 -8.70 7.34 -9.67
N ALA A 263 -8.74 6.02 -9.49
CA ALA A 263 -9.86 5.31 -8.88
C ALA A 263 -9.44 4.66 -7.56
N PHE A 264 -9.98 5.19 -6.47
CA PHE A 264 -9.70 4.79 -5.11
C PHE A 264 -10.87 3.96 -4.60
N ASP A 265 -10.60 2.75 -4.13
CA ASP A 265 -11.53 1.98 -3.31
C ASP A 265 -11.66 2.61 -1.93
N ALA A 266 -12.86 3.09 -1.62
CA ALA A 266 -13.24 3.76 -0.38
C ALA A 266 -14.10 2.85 0.53
N SER A 267 -14.05 1.53 0.32
CA SER A 267 -14.77 0.54 1.15
C SER A 267 -14.29 0.47 2.61
N SER A 268 -13.06 0.93 2.89
CA SER A 268 -12.54 1.08 4.26
C SER A 268 -11.47 2.18 4.34
N GLU A 269 -11.25 2.72 5.54
CA GLU A 269 -10.24 3.77 5.77
C GLU A 269 -8.83 3.25 5.46
N THR A 270 -8.53 2.01 5.85
CA THR A 270 -7.24 1.32 5.57
C THR A 270 -6.95 1.22 4.07
N ARG A 271 -7.95 0.85 3.26
CA ARG A 271 -7.79 0.78 1.80
C ARG A 271 -7.56 2.16 1.19
N LEU A 272 -8.34 3.13 1.66
CA LEU A 272 -8.24 4.49 1.16
C LEU A 272 -6.85 5.08 1.42
N ILE A 273 -6.34 4.92 2.65
CA ILE A 273 -4.98 5.30 3.02
C ILE A 273 -3.95 4.59 2.14
N SER A 274 -4.10 3.28 1.91
CA SER A 274 -3.22 2.49 1.03
C SER A 274 -3.18 3.04 -0.41
N HIS A 275 -4.32 3.49 -0.94
CA HIS A 275 -4.39 4.10 -2.27
C HIS A 275 -3.77 5.50 -2.33
N PHE A 276 -4.04 6.36 -1.33
CA PHE A 276 -3.34 7.65 -1.22
C PHE A 276 -1.84 7.45 -1.23
N LYS A 277 -1.37 6.47 -0.43
CA LYS A 277 0.03 6.13 -0.36
C LYS A 277 0.61 5.64 -1.69
N THR A 278 -0.09 4.73 -2.38
CA THR A 278 0.32 4.24 -3.71
C THR A 278 0.48 5.39 -4.71
N LEU A 279 -0.40 6.39 -4.66
CA LEU A 279 -0.28 7.59 -5.49
C LEU A 279 0.89 8.47 -5.04
N GLY A 280 1.08 8.65 -3.73
CA GLY A 280 2.18 9.42 -3.14
C GLY A 280 3.57 8.86 -3.49
N ASP A 281 3.72 7.54 -3.47
CA ASP A 281 4.91 6.81 -3.90
C ASP A 281 5.24 7.08 -5.37
N ALA A 282 4.23 6.98 -6.23
CA ALA A 282 4.38 7.19 -7.66
C ALA A 282 4.69 8.64 -8.01
N ALA A 283 4.06 9.60 -7.31
CA ALA A 283 4.33 11.02 -7.44
C ALA A 283 5.63 11.44 -6.72
N ASN A 284 6.19 10.56 -5.88
CA ASN A 284 7.38 10.80 -5.09
C ASN A 284 7.25 12.06 -4.20
N VAL A 285 6.11 12.17 -3.52
CA VAL A 285 5.75 13.29 -2.63
C VAL A 285 5.63 12.91 -1.16
N GLY A 286 5.73 11.62 -0.84
CA GLY A 286 5.58 11.08 0.51
C GLY A 286 4.37 10.17 0.63
N ASN A 287 4.25 9.52 1.78
CA ASN A 287 3.24 8.48 2.05
C ASN A 287 2.07 8.95 2.92
N GLU A 288 2.16 10.15 3.47
CA GLU A 288 1.08 10.73 4.27
C GLU A 288 -0.04 11.22 3.35
N VAL A 289 -1.28 10.99 3.77
CA VAL A 289 -2.47 11.47 3.06
C VAL A 289 -2.36 12.98 2.82
N GLU A 290 -1.90 13.75 3.81
CA GLU A 290 -1.77 15.20 3.72
C GLU A 290 -0.76 15.65 2.65
N ASP A 291 0.35 14.93 2.48
CA ASP A 291 1.36 15.23 1.46
C ASP A 291 0.80 15.02 0.06
N VAL A 292 0.03 13.93 -0.11
CA VAL A 292 -0.63 13.61 -1.38
C VAL A 292 -1.76 14.60 -1.66
N LEU A 293 -2.52 15.02 -0.65
CA LEU A 293 -3.51 16.08 -0.81
C LEU A 293 -2.87 17.41 -1.20
N HIS A 294 -1.74 17.76 -0.60
CA HIS A 294 -0.98 18.96 -0.96
C HIS A 294 -0.40 18.84 -2.37
N PHE A 295 0.10 17.66 -2.77
CA PHE A 295 0.51 17.38 -4.14
C PHE A 295 -0.64 17.58 -5.12
N LEU A 296 -1.78 16.93 -4.89
CA LEU A 296 -2.99 17.06 -5.70
C LEU A 296 -3.45 18.52 -5.80
N ALA A 297 -3.37 19.27 -4.70
CA ALA A 297 -3.72 20.69 -4.68
C ALA A 297 -2.74 21.60 -5.44
N ASN A 298 -1.52 21.14 -5.73
CA ASN A 298 -0.50 21.88 -6.47
C ASN A 298 -0.40 21.50 -7.95
N ILE A 299 -1.18 20.51 -8.42
CA ILE A 299 -1.23 20.19 -9.85
C ILE A 299 -1.90 21.35 -10.59
N GLU A 300 -1.18 22.02 -11.50
CA GLU A 300 -1.71 23.20 -12.20
C GLU A 300 -2.85 22.90 -13.20
N LYS A 301 -3.10 21.61 -13.48
CA LYS A 301 -4.09 21.13 -14.45
C LYS A 301 -5.24 20.41 -13.75
N GLU A 302 -6.41 20.39 -14.37
CA GLU A 302 -7.56 19.65 -13.86
C GLU A 302 -7.36 18.15 -13.91
N TRP A 303 -7.60 17.51 -12.77
CA TRP A 303 -7.54 16.06 -12.59
C TRP A 303 -8.88 15.55 -12.02
N LEU A 304 -9.10 14.24 -12.08
CA LEU A 304 -10.30 13.58 -11.54
C LEU A 304 -9.94 12.49 -10.52
N LEU A 305 -10.49 12.58 -9.32
CA LEU A 305 -10.38 11.55 -8.28
C LEU A 305 -11.73 10.83 -8.11
N ILE A 306 -11.72 9.51 -8.15
CA ILE A 306 -12.92 8.69 -7.97
C ILE A 306 -12.81 7.95 -6.63
N PHE A 307 -13.80 8.12 -5.75
CA PHE A 307 -13.96 7.30 -4.55
C PHE A 307 -15.08 6.30 -4.79
N ASP A 308 -14.73 5.04 -5.06
CA ASP A 308 -15.67 3.96 -5.36
C ASP A 308 -16.00 3.16 -4.08
N ASN A 309 -17.25 2.74 -3.92
CA ASN A 309 -17.72 2.00 -2.74
C ASN A 309 -17.52 2.74 -1.42
N ALA A 310 -17.70 4.06 -1.39
CA ALA A 310 -17.61 4.85 -0.17
C ALA A 310 -18.86 4.67 0.70
N ASP A 311 -19.14 3.43 1.07
CA ASP A 311 -20.22 3.01 1.94
C ASP A 311 -19.80 3.19 3.42
N HIS A 312 -20.77 3.26 4.34
CA HIS A 312 -20.61 3.68 5.75
C HIS A 312 -19.25 3.38 6.41
N GLY A 313 -18.68 4.37 7.11
CA GLY A 313 -17.54 4.17 8.02
C GLY A 313 -16.29 5.01 7.75
N VAL A 314 -16.21 5.71 6.61
CA VAL A 314 -15.05 6.55 6.25
C VAL A 314 -15.42 8.03 6.15
N ASP A 315 -14.69 8.88 6.87
CA ASP A 315 -14.83 10.34 6.78
C ASP A 315 -14.09 10.89 5.55
N LEU A 316 -14.74 10.83 4.37
CA LEU A 316 -14.18 11.29 3.11
C LEU A 316 -13.77 12.76 3.10
N ALA A 317 -14.31 13.60 3.99
CA ALA A 317 -13.97 15.02 4.04
C ALA A 317 -12.47 15.25 4.31
N LYS A 318 -11.84 14.30 5.01
CA LYS A 318 -10.38 14.29 5.29
C LYS A 318 -9.53 14.00 4.06
N TYR A 319 -10.11 13.44 3.00
CA TYR A 319 -9.41 12.93 1.82
C TYR A 319 -9.66 13.74 0.54
N ILE A 320 -10.45 14.83 0.64
CA ILE A 320 -10.71 15.70 -0.50
C ILE A 320 -9.75 16.90 -0.43
N PRO A 321 -8.87 17.09 -1.43
CA PRO A 321 -7.89 18.17 -1.38
C PRO A 321 -8.57 19.52 -1.60
N ARG A 322 -8.14 20.52 -0.82
CA ARG A 322 -8.67 21.88 -0.89
C ARG A 322 -8.03 22.64 -2.05
N CYS A 323 -8.63 22.54 -3.23
CA CYS A 323 -8.20 23.29 -4.42
C CYS A 323 -9.40 23.74 -5.26
N ASN A 324 -9.15 24.53 -6.30
CA ASN A 324 -10.17 25.05 -7.21
C ASN A 324 -10.24 24.33 -8.56
N HIS A 325 -9.37 23.36 -8.84
CA HIS A 325 -9.26 22.68 -10.15
C HIS A 325 -9.41 21.15 -10.08
N GLY A 326 -9.34 20.57 -8.89
CA GLY A 326 -9.40 19.12 -8.70
C GLY A 326 -10.84 18.62 -8.61
N ASN A 327 -11.24 17.71 -9.49
CA ASN A 327 -12.61 17.20 -9.54
C ASN A 327 -12.74 15.86 -8.82
N VAL A 328 -13.89 15.62 -8.17
CA VAL A 328 -14.13 14.42 -7.36
C VAL A 328 -15.47 13.77 -7.73
N LEU A 329 -15.45 12.46 -7.97
CA LEU A 329 -16.62 11.62 -8.22
C LEU A 329 -16.72 10.53 -7.16
N ILE A 330 -17.80 10.47 -6.41
CA ILE A 330 -18.01 9.50 -5.31
C ILE A 330 -19.12 8.54 -5.70
N THR A 331 -18.93 7.23 -5.53
CA THR A 331 -20.01 6.24 -5.62
C THR A 331 -20.31 5.69 -4.22
N THR A 332 -21.58 5.69 -3.83
CA THR A 332 -21.96 5.28 -2.46
C THR A 332 -23.42 4.84 -2.38
N ARG A 333 -23.75 4.08 -1.33
CA ARG A 333 -25.12 3.82 -0.88
C ARG A 333 -25.61 4.84 0.15
N ASP A 334 -24.71 5.62 0.73
CA ASP A 334 -25.00 6.56 1.81
C ASP A 334 -25.41 7.93 1.27
N LYS A 335 -26.57 8.42 1.72
CA LYS A 335 -27.09 9.74 1.35
C LYS A 335 -26.42 10.88 2.11
N GLU A 336 -25.81 10.61 3.26
CA GLU A 336 -25.15 11.65 4.06
C GLU A 336 -23.95 12.26 3.33
N VAL A 337 -23.32 11.50 2.43
CA VAL A 337 -22.21 11.94 1.56
C VAL A 337 -22.60 13.11 0.65
N HIS A 338 -23.91 13.33 0.39
CA HIS A 338 -24.36 14.51 -0.35
C HIS A 338 -23.96 15.83 0.30
N GLN A 339 -23.71 15.86 1.62
CA GLN A 339 -23.22 17.06 2.33
C GLN A 339 -21.85 17.53 1.83
N LEU A 340 -21.07 16.65 1.19
CA LEU A 340 -19.77 16.97 0.61
C LEU A 340 -19.87 17.54 -0.81
N SER A 341 -21.05 17.50 -1.45
CA SER A 341 -21.20 17.96 -2.82
C SER A 341 -21.06 19.48 -2.92
N SER A 342 -20.31 19.94 -3.93
CA SER A 342 -20.14 21.38 -4.21
C SER A 342 -21.21 21.96 -5.13
N LEU A 343 -22.27 21.20 -5.40
CA LEU A 343 -23.41 21.62 -6.23
C LEU A 343 -24.45 22.38 -5.38
N ASP A 344 -25.08 23.40 -5.96
CA ASP A 344 -26.21 24.13 -5.34
C ASP A 344 -27.36 23.18 -4.96
N HIS A 345 -27.49 22.06 -5.69
CA HIS A 345 -28.42 20.98 -5.41
C HIS A 345 -27.71 19.62 -5.55
N PRO A 346 -27.96 18.66 -4.64
CA PRO A 346 -27.38 17.32 -4.73
C PRO A 346 -27.67 16.66 -6.07
N PHE A 347 -26.72 15.87 -6.57
CA PHE A 347 -26.97 15.02 -7.72
C PHE A 347 -28.11 14.05 -7.38
N PRO A 348 -29.15 13.93 -8.24
CA PRO A 348 -30.30 13.08 -7.94
C PRO A 348 -29.86 11.62 -7.81
N ASP A 349 -30.48 10.90 -6.87
CA ASP A 349 -30.30 9.46 -6.71
C ASP A 349 -30.37 8.76 -8.08
N ILE A 350 -29.41 7.88 -8.37
CA ILE A 350 -29.43 7.09 -9.59
C ILE A 350 -30.60 6.10 -9.47
N PRO A 351 -31.65 6.20 -10.31
CA PRO A 351 -32.77 5.27 -10.27
C PRO A 351 -32.33 3.91 -10.81
N ASP A 352 -33.17 2.89 -10.76
CA ASP A 352 -32.97 1.69 -11.57
C ASP A 352 -33.05 2.02 -13.07
N LEU A 353 -32.78 1.04 -13.95
CA LEU A 353 -32.81 1.28 -15.40
C LEU A 353 -34.23 1.63 -15.84
N ILE A 354 -34.36 2.41 -16.90
CA ILE A 354 -35.66 2.49 -17.59
C ILE A 354 -35.91 1.19 -18.35
N VAL A 355 -37.17 0.89 -18.65
CA VAL A 355 -37.59 -0.37 -19.27
C VAL A 355 -36.80 -0.67 -20.55
N ASP A 356 -36.64 0.30 -21.45
CA ASP A 356 -35.93 0.09 -22.72
C ASP A 356 -34.44 -0.23 -22.50
N GLU A 357 -33.78 0.49 -21.59
CA GLU A 357 -32.37 0.24 -21.22
C GLU A 357 -32.20 -1.13 -20.55
N ALA A 358 -33.17 -1.53 -19.73
CA ALA A 358 -33.20 -2.84 -19.09
C ALA A 358 -33.40 -3.98 -20.10
N ILE A 359 -34.28 -3.82 -21.09
CA ILE A 359 -34.44 -4.80 -22.18
C ILE A 359 -33.14 -4.89 -22.99
N GLU A 360 -32.52 -3.76 -23.34
CA GLU A 360 -31.25 -3.74 -24.06
C GLU A 360 -30.13 -4.44 -23.25
N LEU A 361 -30.03 -4.20 -21.94
CA LEU A 361 -29.07 -4.89 -21.07
C LEU A 361 -29.32 -6.41 -21.03
N LEU A 362 -30.59 -6.82 -20.94
CA LEU A 362 -30.99 -8.23 -20.92
C LEU A 362 -30.56 -8.93 -22.21
N LEU A 363 -30.89 -8.35 -23.36
CA LEU A 363 -30.56 -8.88 -24.68
C LEU A 363 -29.05 -8.95 -24.92
N LYS A 364 -28.34 -7.90 -24.53
CA LYS A 364 -26.87 -7.84 -24.63
C LYS A 364 -26.21 -8.91 -23.77
N SER A 365 -26.69 -9.10 -22.55
CA SER A 365 -26.19 -10.12 -21.62
C SER A 365 -26.58 -11.54 -22.06
N ALA A 366 -27.71 -11.69 -22.76
CA ALA A 366 -28.20 -12.94 -23.33
C ALA A 366 -27.58 -13.28 -24.71
N HIS A 367 -26.82 -12.35 -25.31
CA HIS A 367 -26.32 -12.43 -26.69
C HIS A 367 -27.43 -12.67 -27.74
N GLN A 368 -28.53 -11.91 -27.64
CA GLN A 368 -29.67 -11.97 -28.57
C GLN A 368 -30.00 -10.57 -29.11
N GLU A 369 -30.58 -10.48 -30.32
CA GLU A 369 -30.86 -9.21 -31.01
C GLU A 369 -32.35 -8.86 -31.09
N ASP A 370 -33.25 -9.81 -30.83
CA ASP A 370 -34.69 -9.65 -31.05
C ASP A 370 -35.44 -9.10 -29.82
N SER A 371 -36.47 -8.28 -30.04
CA SER A 371 -37.33 -7.73 -28.99
C SER A 371 -38.74 -8.32 -29.06
N GLU A 372 -39.14 -9.08 -28.04
CA GLU A 372 -40.48 -9.67 -27.87
C GLU A 372 -41.22 -9.08 -26.66
N GLU A 373 -42.55 -9.17 -26.66
CA GLU A 373 -43.42 -8.75 -25.55
C GLU A 373 -43.08 -9.45 -24.22
N THR A 374 -42.51 -10.65 -24.30
CA THR A 374 -42.05 -11.45 -23.16
C THR A 374 -40.90 -10.79 -22.39
N HIS A 375 -40.06 -9.96 -23.04
CA HIS A 375 -38.93 -9.29 -22.39
C HIS A 375 -39.37 -8.21 -21.42
N LEU A 376 -40.45 -7.50 -21.75
CA LEU A 376 -41.07 -6.49 -20.90
C LEU A 376 -41.50 -7.09 -19.55
N ALA A 377 -42.12 -8.27 -19.60
CA ALA A 377 -42.58 -8.96 -18.40
C ALA A 377 -41.42 -9.43 -17.50
N ILE A 378 -40.30 -9.88 -18.08
CA ILE A 378 -39.08 -10.24 -17.34
C ILE A 378 -38.49 -9.01 -16.64
N VAL A 379 -38.29 -7.93 -17.39
CA VAL A 379 -37.70 -6.69 -16.86
C VAL A 379 -38.55 -6.08 -15.74
N HIS A 380 -39.88 -6.13 -15.85
CA HIS A 380 -40.78 -5.72 -14.77
C HIS A 380 -40.69 -6.63 -13.54
N ALA A 381 -40.58 -7.96 -13.72
CA ALA A 381 -40.39 -8.88 -12.61
C ALA A 381 -39.05 -8.66 -11.89
N LEU A 382 -38.00 -8.31 -12.65
CA LEU A 382 -36.67 -7.99 -12.13
C LEU A 382 -36.54 -6.55 -11.62
N GLY A 383 -37.62 -5.77 -11.60
CA GLY A 383 -37.64 -4.41 -11.06
C GLY A 383 -36.69 -3.43 -11.79
N CYS A 384 -36.31 -3.72 -13.03
CA CYS A 384 -35.33 -2.94 -13.80
C CYS A 384 -33.93 -2.80 -13.14
N GLN A 385 -33.59 -3.68 -12.21
CA GLN A 385 -32.31 -3.64 -11.50
C GLN A 385 -31.17 -4.14 -12.39
N ALA A 386 -30.15 -3.31 -12.61
CA ALA A 386 -29.07 -3.62 -13.56
C ALA A 386 -28.35 -4.94 -13.25
N LEU A 387 -27.98 -5.19 -11.99
CA LEU A 387 -27.32 -6.43 -11.59
C LEU A 387 -28.23 -7.66 -11.81
N ALA A 388 -29.49 -7.61 -11.36
CA ALA A 388 -30.42 -8.74 -11.54
C ALA A 388 -30.69 -9.05 -13.01
N ILE A 389 -30.81 -8.02 -13.86
CA ILE A 389 -31.00 -8.17 -15.30
C ILE A 389 -29.75 -8.76 -15.96
N ALA A 390 -28.57 -8.26 -15.63
CA ALA A 390 -27.33 -8.79 -16.18
C ALA A 390 -27.16 -10.27 -15.81
N THR A 391 -27.40 -10.64 -14.55
CA THR A 391 -27.38 -12.03 -14.08
C THR A 391 -28.45 -12.91 -14.74
N ALA A 392 -29.65 -12.37 -15.00
CA ALA A 392 -30.70 -13.08 -15.73
C ALA A 392 -30.33 -13.33 -17.19
N GLY A 393 -29.75 -12.34 -17.87
CA GLY A 393 -29.30 -12.46 -19.25
C GLY A 393 -28.17 -13.48 -19.38
N THR A 394 -27.17 -13.44 -18.50
CA THR A 394 -26.10 -14.44 -18.49
C THR A 394 -26.61 -15.84 -18.17
N TYR A 395 -27.57 -15.98 -17.24
CA TYR A 395 -28.24 -17.26 -16.97
C TYR A 395 -28.88 -17.83 -18.25
N VAL A 396 -29.65 -17.02 -18.98
CA VAL A 396 -30.33 -17.45 -20.20
C VAL A 396 -29.32 -17.81 -21.30
N TRP A 397 -28.25 -17.04 -21.44
CA TRP A 397 -27.18 -17.34 -22.40
C TRP A 397 -26.52 -18.69 -22.12
N GLN A 398 -26.26 -18.98 -20.84
CA GLN A 398 -25.56 -20.20 -20.42
C GLN A 398 -26.44 -21.44 -20.33
N HIS A 399 -27.77 -21.28 -20.39
CA HIS A 399 -28.73 -22.37 -20.16
C HIS A 399 -29.53 -22.70 -21.43
N PRO A 400 -29.08 -23.65 -22.27
CA PRO A 400 -29.68 -23.91 -23.59
C PRO A 400 -31.17 -24.27 -23.56
N THR A 401 -31.67 -24.82 -22.45
CA THR A 401 -33.07 -25.22 -22.29
C THR A 401 -33.97 -24.14 -21.72
N CYS A 402 -33.42 -22.98 -21.33
CA CYS A 402 -34.19 -21.83 -20.84
C CYS A 402 -33.96 -20.66 -21.77
N GLN A 403 -34.91 -20.41 -22.67
CA GLN A 403 -34.89 -19.19 -23.49
C GLN A 403 -35.52 -18.03 -22.71
N LEU A 404 -35.39 -16.79 -23.20
CA LEU A 404 -36.00 -15.61 -22.57
C LEU A 404 -37.49 -15.83 -22.27
N LYS A 405 -38.23 -16.43 -23.21
CA LYS A 405 -39.67 -16.75 -23.04
C LYS A 405 -39.99 -17.67 -21.86
N ASP A 406 -39.04 -18.51 -21.46
CA ASP A 406 -39.19 -19.49 -20.38
C ASP A 406 -38.70 -18.93 -19.03
N TYR A 407 -37.80 -17.94 -19.06
CA TYR A 407 -37.14 -17.40 -17.86
C TYR A 407 -38.13 -16.89 -16.81
N LEU A 408 -39.13 -16.10 -17.21
CA LEU A 408 -40.11 -15.54 -16.27
C LEU A 408 -40.86 -16.63 -15.50
N LYS A 409 -41.16 -17.76 -16.15
CA LYS A 409 -41.81 -18.90 -15.51
C LYS A 409 -40.90 -19.52 -14.45
N VAL A 410 -39.63 -19.74 -14.79
CA VAL A 410 -38.62 -20.31 -13.87
C VAL A 410 -38.37 -19.37 -12.70
N PHE A 411 -38.27 -18.05 -12.96
CA PHE A 411 -38.12 -17.01 -11.94
C PHE A 411 -39.28 -17.01 -10.95
N ASN A 412 -40.52 -17.01 -11.43
CA ASN A 412 -41.70 -17.02 -10.55
C ASN A 412 -41.81 -18.32 -9.75
N GLN A 413 -41.50 -19.48 -10.35
CA GLN A 413 -41.45 -20.74 -9.63
C GLN A 413 -40.42 -20.71 -8.49
N LYS A 414 -39.26 -20.10 -8.73
CA LYS A 414 -38.21 -19.97 -7.72
C LYS A 414 -38.60 -18.97 -6.64
N HIS A 415 -39.20 -17.85 -7.00
CA HIS A 415 -39.79 -16.86 -6.09
C HIS A 415 -40.81 -17.53 -5.14
N ASP A 416 -41.76 -18.29 -5.69
CA ASP A 416 -42.80 -19.00 -4.93
C ASP A 416 -42.21 -20.06 -3.98
N ALA A 417 -41.13 -20.73 -4.40
CA ALA A 417 -40.41 -21.68 -3.54
C ALA A 417 -39.70 -21.01 -2.35
N LEU A 418 -39.19 -19.78 -2.52
CA LEU A 418 -38.39 -19.07 -1.52
C LEU A 418 -39.23 -18.15 -0.60
N LEU A 419 -40.42 -17.75 -1.04
CA LEU A 419 -41.40 -16.92 -0.33
C LEU A 419 -41.70 -17.42 1.09
N ASN A 420 -41.70 -18.74 1.30
CA ASN A 420 -42.12 -19.34 2.57
C ASN A 420 -41.00 -19.53 3.61
N PHE A 421 -39.73 -19.29 3.27
CA PHE A 421 -38.60 -19.66 4.14
C PHE A 421 -37.53 -18.59 4.34
N LYS A 422 -37.26 -17.75 3.32
CA LYS A 422 -36.08 -16.85 3.33
C LYS A 422 -36.37 -15.39 2.99
N LEU A 423 -37.40 -15.11 2.18
CA LEU A 423 -37.63 -13.76 1.67
C LEU A 423 -38.36 -12.81 2.64
N ASN A 424 -38.89 -13.31 3.77
CA ASN A 424 -39.65 -12.48 4.72
C ASN A 424 -38.81 -11.46 5.49
N THR A 425 -37.49 -11.62 5.53
CA THR A 425 -36.54 -10.71 6.18
C THR A 425 -35.91 -9.71 5.21
N MET A 426 -35.97 -9.98 3.90
CA MET A 426 -35.41 -9.12 2.86
C MET A 426 -36.46 -8.13 2.38
N ASP A 427 -36.02 -6.93 1.98
CA ASP A 427 -36.91 -6.03 1.27
C ASP A 427 -37.16 -6.56 -0.16
N ARG A 428 -38.15 -5.99 -0.85
CA ARG A 428 -38.48 -6.42 -2.21
C ARG A 428 -37.29 -6.27 -3.17
N TYR A 429 -36.44 -5.27 -2.97
CA TYR A 429 -35.31 -5.01 -3.84
C TYR A 429 -34.25 -6.11 -3.72
N ASP A 430 -33.89 -6.47 -2.49
CA ASP A 430 -32.90 -7.51 -2.19
C ASP A 430 -33.42 -8.89 -2.60
N SER A 431 -34.72 -9.13 -2.44
CA SER A 431 -35.36 -10.40 -2.85
C SER A 431 -35.19 -10.69 -4.35
N THR A 432 -35.31 -9.67 -5.20
CA THR A 432 -35.21 -9.83 -6.66
C THR A 432 -33.79 -10.19 -7.08
N ILE A 433 -32.78 -9.47 -6.57
CA ILE A 433 -31.36 -9.77 -6.84
C ILE A 433 -31.03 -11.16 -6.32
N PHE A 434 -31.47 -11.49 -5.10
CA PHE A 434 -31.25 -12.80 -4.50
C PHE A 434 -31.85 -13.94 -5.34
N ILE A 435 -33.06 -13.78 -5.88
CA ILE A 435 -33.68 -14.82 -6.73
C ILE A 435 -32.91 -14.98 -8.05
N ALA A 436 -32.56 -13.87 -8.71
CA ALA A 436 -31.78 -13.92 -9.95
C ALA A 436 -30.41 -14.59 -9.71
N PHE A 437 -29.74 -14.22 -8.62
CA PHE A 437 -28.53 -14.87 -8.15
C PHE A 437 -28.74 -16.36 -7.88
N GLN A 438 -29.76 -16.73 -7.11
CA GLN A 438 -30.03 -18.12 -6.72
C GLN A 438 -30.29 -19.01 -7.94
N LEU A 439 -30.96 -18.50 -8.98
CA LEU A 439 -31.12 -19.25 -10.24
C LEU A 439 -29.78 -19.56 -10.89
N SER A 440 -28.91 -18.56 -11.01
CA SER A 440 -27.55 -18.74 -11.54
C SER A 440 -26.73 -19.67 -10.66
N PHE A 441 -26.80 -19.49 -9.34
CA PHE A 441 -26.13 -20.34 -8.36
C PHE A 441 -26.60 -21.79 -8.48
N ASP A 442 -27.90 -22.06 -8.61
CA ASP A 442 -28.46 -23.40 -8.74
C ASP A 442 -28.00 -24.13 -10.00
N PHE A 443 -27.60 -23.41 -11.04
CA PHE A 443 -27.06 -23.99 -12.27
C PHE A 443 -25.59 -24.38 -12.16
N LEU A 444 -24.84 -23.77 -11.24
CA LEU A 444 -23.43 -24.08 -11.03
C LEU A 444 -23.23 -25.56 -10.68
N SER A 445 -22.09 -26.11 -11.09
CA SER A 445 -21.65 -27.42 -10.66
C SER A 445 -21.56 -27.52 -9.13
N GLY A 446 -21.70 -28.74 -8.57
CA GLY A 446 -21.67 -28.94 -7.12
C GLY A 446 -20.34 -28.51 -6.48
N THR A 447 -19.24 -28.64 -7.22
CA THR A 447 -17.90 -28.18 -6.83
C THR A 447 -17.87 -26.65 -6.76
N THR A 448 -18.30 -25.95 -7.82
CA THR A 448 -18.32 -24.48 -7.89
C THR A 448 -19.26 -23.85 -6.85
N LYS A 449 -20.42 -24.46 -6.58
CA LYS A 449 -21.28 -24.03 -5.47
C LYS A 449 -20.56 -24.04 -4.13
N SER A 450 -19.81 -25.12 -3.88
CA SER A 450 -19.05 -25.28 -2.64
C SER A 450 -17.90 -24.27 -2.57
N PHE A 451 -17.22 -24.05 -3.70
CA PHE A 451 -16.15 -23.05 -3.84
C PHE A 451 -16.67 -21.64 -3.53
N MET A 452 -17.80 -21.26 -4.11
CA MET A 452 -18.40 -19.94 -3.89
C MET A 452 -18.85 -19.75 -2.44
N LYS A 453 -19.46 -20.77 -1.81
CA LYS A 453 -19.79 -20.73 -0.38
C LYS A 453 -18.54 -20.49 0.48
N MET A 454 -17.43 -21.17 0.19
CA MET A 454 -16.17 -20.95 0.91
C MET A 454 -15.59 -19.55 0.68
N CYS A 455 -15.61 -19.05 -0.56
CA CYS A 455 -15.15 -17.69 -0.86
C CYS A 455 -15.98 -16.63 -0.12
N SER A 456 -17.28 -16.88 0.09
CA SER A 456 -18.17 -15.92 0.77
C SER A 456 -17.85 -15.67 2.24
N LEU A 457 -16.99 -16.53 2.84
CA LEU A 457 -16.49 -16.38 4.19
C LEU A 457 -15.32 -15.39 4.29
N PHE A 458 -14.65 -15.14 3.17
CA PHE A 458 -13.48 -14.27 3.13
C PHE A 458 -13.89 -12.86 2.72
N HIS A 459 -12.97 -11.90 2.84
CA HIS A 459 -13.19 -10.58 2.26
C HIS A 459 -13.52 -10.70 0.76
N HIS A 460 -14.57 -10.02 0.28
CA HIS A 460 -15.14 -10.16 -1.07
C HIS A 460 -14.21 -9.77 -2.24
N PHE A 461 -13.00 -9.30 -1.98
CA PHE A 461 -12.09 -8.71 -2.97
C PHE A 461 -10.72 -9.35 -2.87
N ALA A 462 -10.12 -9.60 -4.03
CA ALA A 462 -8.78 -10.15 -4.23
C ALA A 462 -8.50 -11.41 -3.38
N ILE A 463 -9.45 -12.35 -3.33
CA ILE A 463 -9.26 -13.65 -2.68
C ILE A 463 -8.23 -14.46 -3.49
N PRO A 464 -7.05 -14.79 -2.94
CA PRO A 464 -6.05 -15.58 -3.64
C PRO A 464 -6.58 -16.99 -3.92
N ILE A 465 -6.53 -17.43 -5.17
CA ILE A 465 -6.89 -18.80 -5.53
C ILE A 465 -5.93 -19.81 -4.88
N GLU A 466 -4.71 -19.35 -4.57
CA GLU A 466 -3.66 -20.07 -3.86
C GLU A 466 -4.05 -20.66 -2.51
N ILE A 467 -5.03 -20.06 -1.82
CA ILE A 467 -5.60 -20.62 -0.59
C ILE A 467 -6.11 -22.05 -0.83
N PHE A 468 -6.75 -22.31 -1.98
CA PHE A 468 -7.43 -23.58 -2.21
C PHE A 468 -6.47 -24.72 -2.58
N TYR A 469 -5.48 -24.45 -3.44
CA TYR A 469 -4.53 -25.49 -3.82
C TYR A 469 -3.49 -25.78 -2.73
N ARG A 470 -3.03 -24.77 -1.97
CA ARG A 470 -2.18 -25.03 -0.78
C ARG A 470 -2.95 -25.88 0.24
N GLY A 471 -4.23 -25.55 0.42
CA GLY A 471 -5.13 -26.30 1.30
C GLY A 471 -5.32 -27.76 0.90
N MET A 472 -5.15 -28.16 -0.36
CA MET A 472 -5.26 -29.58 -0.75
C MET A 472 -4.24 -30.50 -0.06
N SER A 473 -3.14 -29.92 0.43
CA SER A 473 -2.13 -30.63 1.23
C SER A 473 -2.50 -30.78 2.71
N PHE A 474 -3.68 -30.32 3.13
CA PHE A 474 -4.16 -30.32 4.53
C PHE A 474 -4.02 -31.69 5.20
N THR A 475 -3.29 -31.72 6.30
CA THR A 475 -3.20 -32.87 7.22
C THR A 475 -3.38 -32.42 8.66
N LEU A 476 -4.29 -33.08 9.39
CA LEU A 476 -4.48 -32.82 10.83
C LEU A 476 -3.49 -33.60 11.71
N GLU A 477 -2.67 -34.47 11.12
CA GLU A 477 -1.90 -35.49 11.85
C GLU A 477 -0.77 -34.92 12.74
N ASP A 478 -0.35 -33.67 12.52
CA ASP A 478 0.79 -33.05 13.21
C ASP A 478 0.41 -31.95 14.23
N VAL A 479 -0.89 -31.75 14.50
CA VAL A 479 -1.36 -30.63 15.33
C VAL A 479 -1.86 -31.12 16.69
N GLU A 480 -1.19 -30.72 17.78
CA GLU A 480 -1.71 -30.93 19.13
C GLU A 480 -2.94 -30.04 19.38
N ILE A 481 -4.11 -30.67 19.46
CA ILE A 481 -5.38 -29.98 19.70
C ILE A 481 -5.58 -29.82 21.22
N PRO A 482 -5.92 -28.61 21.71
CA PRO A 482 -6.24 -28.41 23.12
C PRO A 482 -7.37 -29.32 23.61
N PRO A 483 -7.21 -29.97 24.79
CA PRO A 483 -8.30 -30.67 25.46
C PRO A 483 -9.56 -29.80 25.58
N GLY A 484 -10.68 -30.30 25.07
CA GLY A 484 -11.97 -29.57 25.02
C GLY A 484 -12.35 -29.04 23.63
N GLU A 485 -11.39 -28.86 22.72
CA GLU A 485 -11.65 -28.43 21.34
C GLU A 485 -11.68 -29.61 20.34
N GLU A 486 -11.23 -30.80 20.75
CA GLU A 486 -11.08 -31.97 19.87
C GLU A 486 -12.33 -32.31 19.07
N GLY A 487 -13.50 -32.31 19.70
CA GLY A 487 -14.75 -32.67 19.04
C GLY A 487 -15.09 -31.71 17.90
N VAL A 488 -14.99 -30.41 18.17
CA VAL A 488 -15.28 -29.35 17.20
C VAL A 488 -14.22 -29.35 16.10
N VAL A 489 -12.93 -29.31 16.45
CA VAL A 489 -11.82 -29.28 15.49
C VAL A 489 -11.82 -30.51 14.57
N LYS A 490 -11.98 -31.73 15.11
CA LYS A 490 -12.03 -32.95 14.27
C LYS A 490 -13.24 -32.94 13.34
N SER A 491 -14.39 -32.44 13.81
CA SER A 491 -15.59 -32.33 12.96
C SER A 491 -15.41 -31.31 11.83
N THR A 492 -14.79 -30.17 12.12
CA THR A 492 -14.48 -29.10 11.16
C THR A 492 -13.41 -29.55 10.16
N ALA A 493 -12.34 -30.18 10.62
CA ALA A 493 -11.30 -30.75 9.77
C ALA A 493 -11.89 -31.77 8.79
N LYS A 494 -12.82 -32.63 9.24
CA LYS A 494 -13.51 -33.56 8.35
C LYS A 494 -14.33 -32.84 7.26
N LYS A 495 -15.01 -31.74 7.60
CA LYS A 495 -15.72 -30.91 6.63
C LYS A 495 -14.74 -30.26 5.64
N LEU A 496 -13.63 -29.73 6.14
CA LEU A 496 -12.57 -29.15 5.31
C LEU A 496 -11.99 -30.17 4.34
N THR A 497 -11.60 -31.35 4.82
CA THR A 497 -11.12 -32.45 3.96
C THR A 497 -12.19 -32.82 2.93
N SER A 498 -13.46 -32.98 3.34
CA SER A 498 -14.54 -33.29 2.40
C SER A 498 -14.75 -32.21 1.34
N PHE A 499 -14.48 -30.94 1.67
CA PHE A 499 -14.52 -29.84 0.72
C PHE A 499 -13.32 -29.91 -0.24
N LEU A 500 -12.10 -30.02 0.29
CA LEU A 500 -10.86 -30.02 -0.50
C LEU A 500 -10.78 -31.22 -1.45
N THR A 501 -11.26 -32.41 -1.03
CA THR A 501 -11.29 -33.61 -1.90
C THR A 501 -12.19 -33.48 -3.13
N LYS A 502 -12.97 -32.41 -3.23
CA LYS A 502 -13.74 -32.08 -4.45
C LYS A 502 -12.85 -31.56 -5.57
N PHE A 503 -11.63 -31.14 -5.25
CA PHE A 503 -10.64 -30.65 -6.19
C PHE A 503 -9.43 -31.59 -6.16
N SER A 504 -9.00 -32.03 -7.34
CA SER A 504 -7.90 -32.97 -7.52
C SER A 504 -6.59 -32.24 -7.75
N ASP A 505 -6.65 -31.09 -8.41
CA ASP A 505 -5.51 -30.24 -8.75
C ASP A 505 -5.95 -28.77 -8.92
N GLU A 506 -4.99 -27.91 -9.31
CA GLU A 506 -5.20 -26.49 -9.58
C GLU A 506 -6.23 -26.24 -10.71
N LEU A 507 -6.33 -27.15 -11.69
CA LEU A 507 -7.25 -26.99 -12.83
C LEU A 507 -8.70 -27.08 -12.37
N ASP A 508 -9.03 -27.97 -11.44
CA ASP A 508 -10.39 -28.07 -10.89
C ASP A 508 -10.85 -26.78 -10.19
N VAL A 509 -9.92 -26.06 -9.56
CA VAL A 509 -10.20 -24.76 -8.94
C VAL A 509 -10.38 -23.69 -10.01
N ASN A 510 -9.51 -23.67 -11.02
CA ASN A 510 -9.61 -22.75 -12.15
C ASN A 510 -10.90 -22.96 -12.96
N ASP A 511 -11.37 -24.20 -13.12
CA ASP A 511 -12.66 -24.51 -13.74
C ASP A 511 -13.83 -23.89 -12.97
N SER A 512 -13.76 -23.88 -11.63
CA SER A 512 -14.76 -23.24 -10.78
C SER A 512 -14.73 -21.71 -10.92
N VAL A 513 -13.53 -21.12 -11.01
CA VAL A 513 -13.33 -19.68 -11.25
C VAL A 513 -13.88 -19.29 -12.62
N ASP A 514 -13.58 -20.08 -13.64
CA ASP A 514 -14.07 -19.92 -15.01
C ASP A 514 -15.59 -20.01 -15.06
N GLU A 515 -16.20 -20.99 -14.39
CA GLU A 515 -17.66 -21.14 -14.33
C GLU A 515 -18.33 -19.93 -13.65
N LEU A 516 -17.77 -19.43 -12.54
CA LEU A 516 -18.26 -18.21 -11.88
C LEU A 516 -18.11 -16.96 -12.75
N ALA A 517 -16.98 -16.80 -13.44
CA ALA A 517 -16.74 -15.69 -14.36
C ALA A 517 -17.68 -15.74 -15.56
N LYS A 518 -17.89 -16.93 -16.14
CA LYS A 518 -18.85 -17.19 -17.24
C LYS A 518 -20.29 -16.86 -16.85
N MET A 519 -20.67 -17.06 -15.59
CA MET A 519 -21.98 -16.67 -15.06
C MET A 519 -22.05 -15.20 -14.62
N SER A 520 -20.94 -14.45 -14.72
CA SER A 520 -20.80 -13.07 -14.23
C SER A 520 -21.11 -12.91 -12.74
N LEU A 521 -20.84 -13.94 -11.95
CA LEU A 521 -20.97 -13.92 -10.49
C LEU A 521 -19.70 -13.43 -9.79
N ALA A 522 -18.55 -13.56 -10.45
CA ALA A 522 -17.25 -13.12 -9.97
C ALA A 522 -16.38 -12.59 -11.12
N SER A 523 -15.31 -11.87 -10.77
CA SER A 523 -14.27 -11.43 -11.70
C SER A 523 -12.91 -11.98 -11.26
N TYR A 524 -12.10 -12.41 -12.22
CA TYR A 524 -10.75 -12.90 -11.98
C TYR A 524 -9.70 -11.86 -12.39
N SER A 525 -8.71 -11.62 -11.53
CA SER A 525 -7.51 -10.81 -11.81
C SER A 525 -6.35 -11.76 -12.13
N ALA A 526 -5.86 -11.69 -13.36
CA ALA A 526 -4.71 -12.49 -13.78
C ALA A 526 -3.38 -11.98 -13.18
N ASP A 527 -3.29 -10.68 -12.87
CA ASP A 527 -2.06 -10.07 -12.33
C ASP A 527 -1.80 -10.51 -10.88
N ASP A 528 -2.87 -10.63 -10.09
CA ASP A 528 -2.80 -10.96 -8.67
C ASP A 528 -3.21 -12.41 -8.36
N HIS A 529 -3.53 -13.21 -9.40
CA HIS A 529 -4.06 -14.57 -9.28
C HIS A 529 -5.21 -14.70 -8.27
N SER A 530 -6.16 -13.75 -8.33
CA SER A 530 -7.20 -13.59 -7.31
C SER A 530 -8.60 -13.43 -7.89
N ILE A 531 -9.60 -13.91 -7.14
CA ILE A 531 -11.02 -13.78 -7.47
C ILE A 531 -11.67 -12.70 -6.62
N SER A 532 -12.56 -11.91 -7.22
CA SER A 532 -13.33 -10.86 -6.56
C SER A 532 -14.81 -10.98 -6.86
N PHE A 533 -15.64 -10.69 -5.88
CA PHE A 533 -17.09 -10.71 -5.96
C PHE A 533 -17.64 -9.29 -5.85
N HIS A 534 -18.72 -9.02 -6.59
CA HIS A 534 -19.50 -7.81 -6.34
C HIS A 534 -20.09 -7.90 -4.91
N PRO A 535 -20.03 -6.84 -4.08
CA PRO A 535 -20.44 -6.91 -2.67
C PRO A 535 -21.85 -7.47 -2.44
N VAL A 536 -22.80 -7.12 -3.32
CA VAL A 536 -24.17 -7.68 -3.26
C VAL A 536 -24.21 -9.17 -3.59
N VAL A 537 -23.46 -9.64 -4.60
CA VAL A 537 -23.41 -11.06 -4.96
C VAL A 537 -22.72 -11.86 -3.85
N HIS A 538 -21.66 -11.30 -3.27
CA HIS A 538 -20.98 -11.85 -2.10
C HIS A 538 -21.95 -12.00 -0.92
N HIS A 539 -22.72 -10.96 -0.62
CA HIS A 539 -23.72 -11.01 0.44
C HIS A 539 -24.82 -12.04 0.17
N CYS A 540 -25.32 -12.13 -1.08
CA CYS A 540 -26.26 -13.20 -1.43
C CYS A 540 -25.64 -14.60 -1.25
N ALA A 541 -24.35 -14.79 -1.54
CA ALA A 541 -23.67 -16.06 -1.30
C ALA A 541 -23.61 -16.41 0.20
N GLN A 542 -23.34 -15.43 1.05
CA GLN A 542 -23.37 -15.57 2.51
C GLN A 542 -24.74 -16.03 3.01
N GLU A 543 -25.82 -15.47 2.46
CA GLU A 543 -27.20 -15.88 2.80
C GLU A 543 -27.52 -17.33 2.40
N ILE A 544 -26.79 -17.91 1.44
CA ILE A 544 -26.93 -19.33 1.06
C ILE A 544 -26.15 -20.25 2.01
N VAL A 545 -25.20 -19.73 2.79
CA VAL A 545 -24.45 -20.52 3.77
C VAL A 545 -25.41 -20.96 4.89
N ASP A 546 -25.79 -22.23 4.83
CA ASP A 546 -26.75 -22.90 5.72
C ASP A 546 -26.07 -23.97 6.59
N GLU A 547 -24.75 -24.09 6.50
CA GLU A 547 -23.97 -25.11 7.18
C GLU A 547 -23.39 -24.58 8.50
N ASP A 548 -23.79 -25.20 9.61
CA ASP A 548 -23.23 -24.90 10.93
C ASP A 548 -21.70 -24.96 10.92
N ASN A 549 -21.05 -23.93 11.47
CA ASN A 549 -19.60 -23.81 11.59
C ASN A 549 -18.82 -23.70 10.26
N LEU A 550 -19.43 -23.28 9.15
CA LEU A 550 -18.67 -23.09 7.90
C LEU A 550 -17.62 -21.98 8.03
N ASP A 551 -17.91 -20.90 8.78
CA ASP A 551 -16.94 -19.85 9.10
C ASP A 551 -15.67 -20.43 9.75
N TYR A 552 -15.87 -21.41 10.64
CA TYR A 552 -14.78 -22.10 11.32
C TYR A 552 -13.99 -23.02 10.37
N VAL A 553 -14.62 -23.57 9.33
CA VAL A 553 -13.94 -24.28 8.23
C VAL A 553 -13.08 -23.30 7.42
N GLY A 554 -13.60 -22.11 7.10
CA GLY A 554 -12.85 -21.05 6.41
C GLY A 554 -11.64 -20.57 7.21
N MET A 555 -11.81 -20.31 8.51
CA MET A 555 -10.71 -19.95 9.40
C MET A 555 -9.67 -21.07 9.50
N LEU A 556 -10.09 -22.34 9.57
CA LEU A 556 -9.16 -23.48 9.62
C LEU A 556 -8.37 -23.62 8.32
N LEU A 557 -9.01 -23.39 7.17
CA LEU A 557 -8.34 -23.36 5.87
C LEU A 557 -7.25 -22.28 5.84
N LEU A 558 -7.56 -21.04 6.26
CA LEU A 558 -6.55 -19.97 6.34
C LEU A 558 -5.42 -20.33 7.31
N ALA A 559 -5.76 -20.89 8.48
CA ALA A 559 -4.78 -21.30 9.48
C ALA A 559 -3.83 -22.41 8.99
N ASP A 560 -4.34 -23.32 8.17
CA ASP A 560 -3.55 -24.40 7.57
C ASP A 560 -2.57 -23.87 6.51
N VAL A 561 -3.08 -23.07 5.56
CA VAL A 561 -2.26 -22.56 4.46
C VAL A 561 -1.29 -21.48 4.87
N THR A 562 -1.47 -20.88 6.05
CA THR A 562 -0.54 -19.90 6.62
C THR A 562 0.82 -20.58 6.88
N PRO A 563 1.88 -20.22 6.13
CA PRO A 563 3.20 -20.79 6.35
C PRO A 563 3.71 -20.37 7.73
N GLY A 564 4.22 -21.34 8.52
CA GLY A 564 4.73 -21.05 9.86
C GLY A 564 6.02 -20.23 9.86
N VAL A 565 6.92 -20.45 8.90
CA VAL A 565 8.09 -19.60 8.65
C VAL A 565 8.19 -19.47 7.14
N ALA A 566 8.16 -18.24 6.62
CA ALA A 566 8.29 -18.01 5.19
C ALA A 566 9.77 -18.21 4.77
N GLU A 567 9.98 -19.16 3.84
CA GLU A 567 11.30 -19.54 3.33
C GLU A 567 11.53 -19.07 1.89
N SER A 568 10.47 -18.71 1.18
CA SER A 568 10.49 -18.22 -0.20
C SER A 568 9.88 -16.82 -0.29
N ILE A 569 10.18 -16.07 -1.36
CA ILE A 569 9.60 -14.73 -1.58
C ILE A 569 8.09 -14.84 -1.80
N GLU A 570 7.70 -15.90 -2.49
CA GLU A 570 6.33 -16.27 -2.79
C GLU A 570 5.52 -16.48 -1.50
N ASP A 571 6.12 -17.08 -0.45
CA ASP A 571 5.46 -17.22 0.85
C ASP A 571 5.19 -15.88 1.54
N TYR A 572 6.13 -14.93 1.48
CA TYR A 572 5.91 -13.59 2.04
C TYR A 572 4.81 -12.85 1.27
N GLN A 573 4.82 -12.95 -0.06
CA GLN A 573 3.79 -12.34 -0.91
C GLN A 573 2.41 -12.94 -0.64
N PHE A 574 2.33 -14.27 -0.54
CA PHE A 574 1.09 -14.96 -0.22
C PHE A 574 0.55 -14.58 1.16
N GLN A 575 1.40 -14.57 2.20
CA GLN A 575 1.01 -14.16 3.56
C GLN A 575 0.40 -12.75 3.59
N ARG A 576 0.99 -11.81 2.85
CA ARG A 576 0.47 -10.45 2.74
C ARG A 576 -0.92 -10.39 2.13
N GLN A 577 -1.19 -11.22 1.13
CA GLN A 577 -2.53 -11.33 0.55
C GLN A 577 -3.55 -11.90 1.55
N LEU A 578 -3.13 -12.74 2.49
CA LEU A 578 -4.03 -13.30 3.51
C LEU A 578 -4.54 -12.26 4.52
N LEU A 579 -3.80 -11.17 4.75
CA LEU A 579 -4.10 -10.20 5.81
C LEU A 579 -5.55 -9.70 5.75
N ALA A 580 -6.03 -9.28 4.57
CA ALA A 580 -7.38 -8.73 4.42
C ALA A 580 -8.47 -9.75 4.75
N HIS A 581 -8.22 -11.05 4.52
CA HIS A 581 -9.17 -12.11 4.80
C HIS A 581 -9.14 -12.53 6.28
N VAL A 582 -7.95 -12.54 6.89
CA VAL A 582 -7.79 -12.81 8.33
C VAL A 582 -8.39 -11.68 9.16
N ASP A 583 -8.15 -10.43 8.76
CA ASP A 583 -8.72 -9.24 9.41
C ASP A 583 -10.25 -9.20 9.29
N HIS A 584 -10.80 -9.55 8.12
CA HIS A 584 -12.26 -9.66 7.93
C HIS A 584 -12.93 -10.66 8.88
N LEU A 585 -12.22 -11.73 9.24
CA LEU A 585 -12.70 -12.79 10.14
C LEU A 585 -12.35 -12.54 11.62
N TYR A 586 -11.57 -11.50 11.92
CA TYR A 586 -11.11 -11.20 13.25
C TYR A 586 -12.10 -10.32 14.00
N ASP A 587 -12.54 -10.77 15.18
CA ASP A 587 -13.33 -9.97 16.12
C ASP A 587 -12.42 -9.45 17.24
N GLU A 588 -12.32 -8.14 17.41
CA GLU A 588 -11.47 -7.55 18.45
C GLU A 588 -11.91 -7.89 19.89
N THR A 589 -13.19 -8.17 20.11
CA THR A 589 -13.78 -8.42 21.42
C THR A 589 -13.66 -9.88 21.83
N THR A 590 -13.91 -10.82 20.90
CA THR A 590 -13.89 -12.26 21.19
C THR A 590 -12.65 -12.99 20.67
N GLY A 591 -11.92 -12.39 19.73
CA GLY A 591 -10.82 -13.06 19.03
C GLY A 591 -11.31 -14.22 18.14
N PHE A 592 -10.41 -15.16 17.85
CA PHE A 592 -10.77 -16.38 17.13
C PHE A 592 -11.37 -17.45 18.05
N PRO A 593 -12.34 -18.25 17.55
CA PRO A 593 -13.08 -19.22 18.37
C PRO A 593 -12.25 -20.42 18.83
N SER A 594 -11.04 -20.61 18.32
CA SER A 594 -10.13 -21.68 18.72
C SER A 594 -8.71 -21.19 18.88
N VAL A 595 -8.04 -21.78 19.86
CA VAL A 595 -6.63 -21.52 20.15
C VAL A 595 -5.72 -21.99 19.03
N LEU A 596 -6.06 -23.07 18.32
CA LEU A 596 -5.29 -23.53 17.16
C LEU A 596 -5.29 -22.48 16.05
N ILE A 597 -6.48 -21.97 15.72
CA ILE A 597 -6.65 -20.94 14.69
C ILE A 597 -5.99 -19.65 15.14
N ALA A 598 -6.23 -19.22 16.38
CA ALA A 598 -5.62 -18.02 16.95
C ALA A 598 -4.09 -18.09 16.89
N GLN A 599 -3.50 -19.25 17.22
CA GLN A 599 -2.05 -19.45 17.17
C GLN A 599 -1.49 -19.28 15.76
N LYS A 600 -2.16 -19.84 14.74
CA LYS A 600 -1.72 -19.76 13.35
C LYS A 600 -1.95 -18.39 12.74
N LEU A 601 -3.13 -17.81 12.92
CA LEU A 601 -3.49 -16.53 12.32
C LEU A 601 -2.83 -15.33 13.01
N ALA A 602 -2.44 -15.46 14.30
CA ALA A 602 -1.57 -14.47 14.95
C ALA A 602 -0.23 -14.30 14.22
N TRP A 603 0.23 -15.32 13.48
CA TRP A 603 1.44 -15.22 12.69
C TRP A 603 1.28 -14.29 11.48
N VAL A 604 0.09 -14.25 10.85
CA VAL A 604 -0.19 -13.31 9.75
C VAL A 604 -0.07 -11.87 10.23
N PHE A 605 -0.70 -11.54 11.36
CA PHE A 605 -0.54 -10.22 11.98
C PHE A 605 0.91 -9.91 12.36
N PHE A 606 1.65 -10.89 12.88
CA PHE A 606 3.04 -10.72 13.26
C PHE A 606 3.94 -10.39 12.06
N GLN A 607 3.79 -11.10 10.95
CA GLN A 607 4.58 -10.89 9.73
C GLN A 607 4.27 -9.57 9.03
N GLU A 608 3.05 -9.07 9.16
CA GLU A 608 2.64 -7.77 8.60
C GLU A 608 2.98 -6.59 9.53
N GLY A 609 3.69 -6.84 10.64
CA GLY A 609 4.10 -5.78 11.58
C GLY A 609 3.01 -5.33 12.55
N ILE A 610 1.84 -6.00 12.57
CA ILE A 610 0.71 -5.70 13.44
C ILE A 610 0.89 -6.45 14.77
N TRP A 611 2.00 -6.14 15.45
CA TRP A 611 2.48 -6.92 16.60
C TRP A 611 1.58 -6.81 17.84
N HIS A 612 0.82 -5.71 18.01
CA HIS A 612 -0.11 -5.54 19.12
C HIS A 612 -1.25 -6.56 19.06
N THR A 613 -1.88 -6.70 17.89
CA THR A 613 -2.94 -7.69 17.64
C THR A 613 -2.40 -9.11 17.76
N ALA A 614 -1.21 -9.36 17.21
CA ALA A 614 -0.54 -10.65 17.35
C ALA A 614 -0.27 -11.02 18.81
N ALA A 615 0.23 -10.07 19.63
CA ALA A 615 0.51 -10.28 21.04
C ALA A 615 -0.77 -10.60 21.81
N LYS A 616 -1.85 -9.84 21.60
CA LYS A 616 -3.14 -10.06 22.27
C LYS A 616 -3.69 -11.47 22.01
N LEU A 617 -3.62 -11.94 20.76
CA LEU A 617 -4.00 -13.31 20.41
C LEU A 617 -3.09 -14.35 21.08
N GLN A 618 -1.77 -14.13 21.04
CA GLN A 618 -0.78 -15.05 21.59
C GLN A 618 -0.84 -15.12 23.13
N GLU A 619 -1.13 -14.01 23.82
CA GLU A 619 -1.36 -13.97 25.27
C GLU A 619 -2.51 -14.93 25.65
N HIS A 620 -3.64 -14.84 24.95
CA HIS A 620 -4.77 -15.76 25.15
C HIS A 620 -4.39 -17.22 24.87
N VAL A 621 -3.68 -17.48 23.76
CA VAL A 621 -3.20 -18.82 23.38
C VAL A 621 -2.28 -19.41 24.47
N VAL A 622 -1.37 -18.63 25.04
CA VAL A 622 -0.48 -19.05 26.12
C VAL A 622 -1.26 -19.39 27.38
N GLU A 623 -2.26 -18.59 27.75
CA GLU A 623 -3.10 -18.86 28.92
C GLU A 623 -3.84 -20.19 28.79
N VAL A 624 -4.46 -20.44 27.63
CA VAL A 624 -5.18 -21.69 27.39
C VAL A 624 -4.20 -22.86 27.33
N ALA A 625 -3.07 -22.73 26.64
CA ALA A 625 -2.05 -23.78 26.57
C ALA A 625 -1.56 -24.20 27.97
N LYS A 626 -1.30 -23.22 28.86
CA LYS A 626 -0.91 -23.48 30.26
C LYS A 626 -1.99 -24.25 31.05
N ARG A 627 -3.28 -23.99 30.78
CA ARG A 627 -4.41 -24.67 31.45
C ARG A 627 -4.65 -26.07 30.88
N SER A 628 -4.58 -26.23 29.56
CA SER A 628 -5.04 -27.43 28.87
C SER A 628 -3.93 -28.47 28.69
N PHE A 629 -2.74 -28.07 28.23
CA PHE A 629 -1.60 -28.98 28.03
C PHE A 629 -0.71 -29.09 29.26
N GLY A 630 -0.86 -28.15 30.19
CA GLY A 630 0.01 -28.01 31.35
C GLY A 630 1.23 -27.13 31.07
N ARG A 631 1.85 -26.65 32.16
CA ARG A 631 2.97 -25.72 32.07
C ARG A 631 4.24 -26.32 31.48
N GLU A 632 4.46 -27.63 31.62
CA GLU A 632 5.69 -28.31 31.20
C GLU A 632 5.58 -29.02 29.83
N ASN A 633 4.56 -28.67 29.04
CA ASN A 633 4.36 -29.25 27.71
C ASN A 633 5.11 -28.46 26.61
N VAL A 634 5.65 -29.18 25.62
CA VAL A 634 6.43 -28.62 24.50
C VAL A 634 5.64 -27.62 23.63
N ALA A 635 4.35 -27.85 23.43
CA ALA A 635 3.46 -26.92 22.74
C ALA A 635 3.26 -25.62 23.54
N THR A 636 3.10 -25.72 24.87
CA THR A 636 3.06 -24.55 25.76
C THR A 636 4.35 -23.73 25.69
N PHE A 637 5.51 -24.40 25.61
CA PHE A 637 6.79 -23.69 25.43
C PHE A 637 6.87 -22.96 24.09
N ALA A 638 6.34 -23.55 23.02
CA ALA A 638 6.36 -22.96 21.69
C ALA A 638 5.50 -21.69 21.64
N THR A 639 4.29 -21.72 22.21
CA THR A 639 3.41 -20.55 22.26
C THR A 639 4.02 -19.43 23.10
N MET A 640 4.63 -19.75 24.25
CA MET A 640 5.35 -18.79 25.07
C MET A 640 6.58 -18.20 24.36
N SER A 641 7.30 -19.02 23.58
CA SER A 641 8.46 -18.55 22.81
C SER A 641 8.06 -17.58 21.71
N ASN A 642 6.96 -17.87 21.00
CA ASN A 642 6.42 -16.96 19.99
C ASN A 642 5.96 -15.64 20.60
N LEU A 643 5.25 -15.68 21.74
CA LEU A 643 4.86 -14.47 22.47
C LEU A 643 6.07 -13.65 22.92
N ALA A 644 7.12 -14.30 23.39
CA ALA A 644 8.35 -13.61 23.79
C ALA A 644 9.03 -12.90 22.62
N VAL A 645 9.00 -13.49 21.41
CA VAL A 645 9.49 -12.83 20.19
C VAL A 645 8.64 -11.61 19.87
N THR A 646 7.30 -11.74 19.87
CA THR A 646 6.39 -10.62 19.63
C THR A 646 6.57 -9.48 20.64
N TYR A 647 6.76 -9.79 21.92
CA TYR A 647 7.12 -8.80 22.93
C TYR A 647 8.45 -8.10 22.63
N GLY A 648 9.45 -8.83 22.13
CA GLY A 648 10.69 -8.24 21.65
C GLY A 648 10.46 -7.21 20.55
N TYR A 649 9.66 -7.54 19.54
CA TYR A 649 9.32 -6.61 18.46
C TYR A 649 8.53 -5.40 18.95
N LEU A 650 7.64 -5.56 19.93
CA LEU A 650 6.91 -4.46 20.58
C LEU A 650 7.77 -3.56 21.50
N GLY A 651 9.02 -3.92 21.76
CA GLY A 651 9.86 -3.24 22.75
C GLY A 651 9.60 -3.62 24.21
N ARG A 652 8.72 -4.60 24.45
CA ARG A 652 8.35 -5.15 25.77
C ARG A 652 9.41 -6.16 26.27
N TYR A 653 10.68 -5.76 26.28
CA TYR A 653 11.83 -6.67 26.49
C TYR A 653 11.83 -7.35 27.87
N ASN A 654 11.34 -6.68 28.91
CA ASN A 654 11.25 -7.26 30.26
C ASN A 654 10.27 -8.45 30.29
N GLU A 655 9.14 -8.34 29.59
CA GLU A 655 8.15 -9.41 29.52
C GLU A 655 8.63 -10.57 28.64
N ALA A 656 9.35 -10.26 27.55
CA ALA A 656 10.06 -11.25 26.75
C ALA A 656 11.08 -12.05 27.59
N GLU A 657 11.87 -11.36 28.42
CA GLU A 657 12.83 -12.00 29.32
C GLU A 657 12.15 -12.94 30.33
N VAL A 658 11.02 -12.52 30.93
CA VAL A 658 10.30 -13.37 31.89
C VAL A 658 9.89 -14.70 31.26
N LEU A 659 9.31 -14.66 30.06
CA LEU A 659 8.92 -15.86 29.32
C LEU A 659 10.12 -16.71 28.92
N GLN A 660 11.19 -16.11 28.40
CA GLN A 660 12.38 -16.84 27.97
C GLN A 660 13.14 -17.48 29.14
N LYS A 661 13.16 -16.84 30.32
CA LYS A 661 13.71 -17.42 31.56
C LYS A 661 12.90 -18.62 32.05
N GLU A 662 11.58 -18.60 31.88
CA GLU A 662 10.71 -19.73 32.22
C GLU A 662 10.95 -20.89 31.23
N VAL A 663 11.03 -20.60 29.93
CA VAL A 663 10.98 -21.61 28.87
C VAL A 663 12.33 -22.27 28.55
N LEU A 664 13.44 -21.53 28.58
CA LEU A 664 14.74 -22.07 28.17
C LEU A 664 15.20 -23.29 29.02
N PRO A 665 15.12 -23.28 30.37
CA PRO A 665 15.50 -24.45 31.18
C PRO A 665 14.63 -25.68 30.88
N LEU A 666 13.34 -25.45 30.60
CA LEU A 666 12.40 -26.51 30.30
C LEU A 666 12.71 -27.15 28.94
N TYR A 667 13.02 -26.36 27.91
CA TYR A 667 13.49 -26.90 26.64
C TYR A 667 14.79 -27.68 26.76
N LYS A 668 15.78 -27.18 27.53
CA LYS A 668 17.02 -27.91 27.81
C LYS A 668 16.76 -29.26 28.48
N THR A 669 15.76 -29.34 29.34
CA THR A 669 15.42 -30.57 30.08
C THR A 669 14.62 -31.56 29.24
N VAL A 670 13.63 -31.08 28.48
CA VAL A 670 12.67 -31.93 27.74
C VAL A 670 13.20 -32.35 26.37
N LEU A 671 13.76 -31.40 25.60
CA LEU A 671 14.25 -31.67 24.23
C LEU A 671 15.77 -31.84 24.17
N GLY A 672 16.49 -31.40 25.20
CA GLY A 672 17.95 -31.39 25.24
C GLY A 672 18.56 -30.08 24.76
N GLU A 673 19.84 -29.86 25.10
CA GLU A 673 20.56 -28.62 24.79
C GLU A 673 20.85 -28.44 23.29
N GLN A 674 21.01 -29.53 22.55
CA GLN A 674 21.34 -29.52 21.11
C GLN A 674 20.11 -29.45 20.21
N HIS A 675 18.90 -29.48 20.78
CA HIS A 675 17.68 -29.50 19.97
C HIS A 675 17.47 -28.16 19.24
N PRO A 676 17.08 -28.14 17.95
CA PRO A 676 16.95 -26.91 17.16
C PRO A 676 16.07 -25.83 17.80
N ARG A 677 14.95 -26.24 18.43
CA ARG A 677 14.07 -25.30 19.17
C ARG A 677 14.76 -24.68 20.40
N THR A 678 15.52 -25.46 21.16
CA THR A 678 16.31 -24.95 22.29
C THR A 678 17.31 -23.90 21.83
N LEU A 679 18.03 -24.17 20.74
CA LEU A 679 19.01 -23.25 20.16
C LEU A 679 18.38 -21.96 19.62
N THR A 680 17.15 -22.04 19.13
CA THR A 680 16.36 -20.88 18.68
C THR A 680 15.95 -20.00 19.86
N VAL A 681 15.45 -20.60 20.94
CA VAL A 681 15.15 -19.85 22.16
C VAL A 681 16.40 -19.21 22.75
N MET A 682 17.54 -19.90 22.76
CA MET A 682 18.82 -19.32 23.21
C MET A 682 19.23 -18.10 22.37
N SER A 683 19.10 -18.19 21.04
CA SER A 683 19.45 -17.10 20.13
C SER A 683 18.53 -15.88 20.33
N ASN A 684 17.22 -16.10 20.44
CA ASN A 684 16.24 -15.04 20.69
C ASN A 684 16.43 -14.39 22.06
N PHE A 685 16.81 -15.20 23.06
CA PHE A 685 17.10 -14.69 24.40
C PHE A 685 18.39 -13.88 24.45
N ALA A 686 19.41 -14.26 23.68
CA ALA A 686 20.60 -13.43 23.51
C ALA A 686 20.24 -12.04 22.90
N CYS A 687 19.37 -11.99 21.90
CA CYS A 687 18.87 -10.72 21.35
C CYS A 687 18.07 -9.90 22.38
N THR A 688 17.29 -10.56 23.23
CA THR A 688 16.52 -9.89 24.29
C THR A 688 17.46 -9.29 25.34
N TYR A 689 18.51 -10.01 25.76
CA TYR A 689 19.55 -9.46 26.62
C TYR A 689 20.29 -8.28 25.98
N ALA A 690 20.58 -8.36 24.68
CA ALA A 690 21.20 -7.25 23.96
C ALA A 690 20.29 -6.01 23.97
N SER A 691 18.99 -6.21 23.72
CA SER A 691 17.99 -5.15 23.72
C SER A 691 17.81 -4.51 25.09
N LEU A 692 17.96 -5.27 26.18
CA LEU A 692 17.97 -4.79 27.57
C LEU A 692 19.29 -4.09 27.98
N GLY A 693 20.31 -4.07 27.11
CA GLY A 693 21.62 -3.50 27.42
C GLY A 693 22.60 -4.44 28.14
N ARG A 694 22.24 -5.72 28.31
CA ARG A 694 23.03 -6.75 29.02
C ARG A 694 23.95 -7.50 28.05
N TYR A 695 24.86 -6.75 27.42
CA TYR A 695 25.64 -7.25 26.28
C TYR A 695 26.56 -8.44 26.60
N LYS A 696 27.12 -8.52 27.80
CA LYS A 696 27.98 -9.66 28.20
C LYS A 696 27.19 -10.98 28.25
N GLU A 697 25.97 -10.93 28.78
CA GLU A 697 25.10 -12.11 28.87
C GLU A 697 24.58 -12.50 27.49
N ALA A 698 24.24 -11.51 26.66
CA ALA A 698 23.92 -11.72 25.24
C ALA A 698 25.07 -12.41 24.49
N GLU A 699 26.31 -11.95 24.68
CA GLU A 699 27.49 -12.52 24.02
C GLU A 699 27.74 -13.97 24.43
N ILE A 700 27.69 -14.27 25.73
CA ILE A 700 27.91 -15.62 26.25
C ILE A 700 26.87 -16.58 25.66
N LEU A 701 25.59 -16.23 25.78
CA LEU A 701 24.50 -17.07 25.33
C LEU A 701 24.47 -17.21 23.79
N GLY A 702 24.73 -16.12 23.06
CA GLY A 702 24.80 -16.12 21.60
C GLY A 702 25.96 -16.96 21.07
N LYS A 703 27.14 -16.92 21.71
CA LYS A 703 28.29 -17.77 21.36
C LYS A 703 28.02 -19.24 21.65
N GLU A 704 27.38 -19.56 22.79
CA GLU A 704 26.96 -20.93 23.12
C GLU A 704 26.00 -21.48 22.05
N ALA A 705 24.95 -20.71 21.72
CA ALA A 705 23.97 -21.10 20.70
C ALA A 705 24.62 -21.33 19.32
N LEU A 706 25.53 -20.43 18.91
CA LEU A 706 26.24 -20.55 17.64
C LEU A 706 27.16 -21.79 17.59
N GLN A 707 27.91 -22.05 18.66
CA GLN A 707 28.79 -23.24 18.74
C GLN A 707 27.98 -24.53 18.62
N LEU A 708 26.84 -24.61 19.32
CA LEU A 708 25.97 -25.77 19.25
C LEU A 708 25.31 -25.91 17.86
N ARG A 709 24.82 -24.82 17.26
CA ARG A 709 24.24 -24.86 15.88
C ARG A 709 25.28 -25.31 14.85
N ARG A 710 26.53 -24.86 14.96
CA ARG A 710 27.65 -25.33 14.10
C ARG A 710 27.89 -26.82 14.23
N ALA A 711 27.84 -27.35 15.45
CA ALA A 711 28.03 -28.78 15.69
C ALA A 711 26.87 -29.64 15.15
N VAL A 712 25.63 -29.15 15.26
CA VAL A 712 24.41 -29.90 14.89
C VAL A 712 24.08 -29.79 13.39
N HIS A 713 24.13 -28.58 12.83
CA HIS A 713 23.65 -28.30 11.46
C HIS A 713 24.76 -27.94 10.48
N GLY A 714 25.97 -27.66 10.96
CA GLY A 714 27.08 -27.17 10.14
C GLY A 714 27.01 -25.67 9.84
N GLU A 715 28.05 -25.17 9.18
CA GLU A 715 28.28 -23.73 8.97
C GLU A 715 27.27 -23.08 8.01
N LYS A 716 26.80 -23.85 7.00
CA LYS A 716 25.97 -23.32 5.90
C LYS A 716 24.47 -23.38 6.18
N HIS A 717 24.05 -23.89 7.33
CA HIS A 717 22.63 -24.03 7.65
C HIS A 717 21.99 -22.67 7.97
N SER A 718 20.76 -22.45 7.52
CA SER A 718 20.06 -21.16 7.64
C SER A 718 20.00 -20.65 9.09
N SER A 719 19.73 -21.53 10.06
CA SER A 719 19.73 -21.16 11.48
C SER A 719 21.13 -20.84 12.03
N THR A 720 22.19 -21.48 11.52
CA THR A 720 23.56 -21.11 11.92
C THR A 720 23.87 -19.68 11.48
N LEU A 721 23.46 -19.30 10.27
CA LEU A 721 23.62 -17.94 9.75
C LEU A 721 22.88 -16.91 10.59
N GLU A 722 21.63 -17.19 10.98
CA GLU A 722 20.85 -16.34 11.87
C GLU A 722 21.58 -16.05 13.19
N SER A 723 22.15 -17.08 13.85
CA SER A 723 22.92 -16.86 15.08
C SER A 723 24.20 -16.05 14.85
N MET A 724 24.83 -16.19 13.68
CA MET A 724 26.01 -15.38 13.32
C MET A 724 25.63 -13.91 13.12
N VAL A 725 24.49 -13.62 12.48
CA VAL A 725 24.01 -12.23 12.30
C VAL A 725 23.63 -11.62 13.65
N ASN A 726 22.95 -12.38 14.50
CA ASN A 726 22.62 -11.92 15.86
C ASN A 726 23.89 -11.61 16.66
N LEU A 727 24.94 -12.43 16.52
CA LEU A 727 26.23 -12.16 17.16
C LEU A 727 26.94 -10.92 16.59
N ALA A 728 26.89 -10.70 15.27
CA ALA A 728 27.43 -9.49 14.65
C ALA A 728 26.69 -8.22 15.13
N THR A 729 25.38 -8.33 15.36
CA THR A 729 24.56 -7.26 15.94
C THR A 729 24.97 -6.98 17.39
N ILE A 730 25.16 -8.03 18.19
CA ILE A 730 25.65 -7.94 19.57
C ILE A 730 27.05 -7.30 19.63
N ASP A 731 27.96 -7.69 18.73
CA ASP A 731 29.29 -7.07 18.59
C ASP A 731 29.20 -5.58 18.25
N SER A 732 28.28 -5.20 17.36
CA SER A 732 28.03 -3.79 17.02
C SER A 732 27.51 -2.99 18.22
N PHE A 733 26.60 -3.54 19.02
CA PHE A 733 26.14 -2.89 20.25
C PHE A 733 27.25 -2.71 21.29
N MET A 734 28.25 -3.60 21.30
CA MET A 734 29.45 -3.46 22.13
C MET A 734 30.51 -2.52 21.53
N GLY A 735 30.25 -1.91 20.38
CA GLY A 735 31.17 -0.99 19.70
C GLY A 735 32.31 -1.67 18.93
N ARG A 736 32.24 -2.99 18.69
CA ARG A 736 33.24 -3.76 17.93
C ARG A 736 32.93 -3.78 16.44
N TYR A 737 32.85 -2.61 15.81
CA TYR A 737 32.37 -2.48 14.43
C TYR A 737 33.24 -3.18 13.38
N HIS A 738 34.56 -3.29 13.59
CA HIS A 738 35.44 -4.01 12.66
C HIS A 738 35.22 -5.54 12.69
N THR A 739 34.94 -6.13 13.86
CA THR A 739 34.60 -7.57 13.91
C THR A 739 33.23 -7.82 13.29
N ALA A 740 32.28 -6.93 13.53
CA ALA A 740 30.97 -6.96 12.90
C ALA A 740 31.05 -6.83 11.37
N GLU A 741 31.96 -6.01 10.83
CA GLU A 741 32.13 -5.82 9.38
C GLU A 741 32.57 -7.12 8.69
N VAL A 742 33.59 -7.78 9.23
CA VAL A 742 34.12 -9.03 8.67
C VAL A 742 33.03 -10.10 8.67
N LEU A 743 32.34 -10.27 9.81
CA LEU A 743 31.25 -11.25 9.94
C LEU A 743 30.09 -10.94 8.99
N SER A 744 29.68 -9.68 8.88
CA SER A 744 28.53 -9.27 8.05
C SER A 744 28.81 -9.43 6.55
N LYS A 745 30.04 -9.20 6.09
CA LYS A 745 30.44 -9.44 4.69
C LYS A 745 30.39 -10.91 4.31
N ASP A 746 30.95 -11.77 5.16
CA ASP A 746 30.96 -13.22 4.93
C ASP A 746 29.52 -13.77 4.93
N LEU A 747 28.68 -13.29 5.85
CA LEU A 747 27.27 -13.67 5.95
C LEU A 747 26.45 -13.21 4.76
N LEU A 748 26.68 -11.98 4.27
CA LEU A 748 26.00 -11.48 3.09
C LEU A 748 26.32 -12.33 1.86
N GLN A 749 27.60 -12.63 1.63
CA GLN A 749 28.01 -13.46 0.50
C GLN A 749 27.38 -14.86 0.59
N LEU A 750 27.39 -15.46 1.77
CA LEU A 750 26.79 -16.77 1.99
C LEU A 750 25.27 -16.75 1.81
N SER A 751 24.57 -15.75 2.34
CA SER A 751 23.11 -15.61 2.17
C SER A 751 22.72 -15.39 0.71
N LYS A 752 23.48 -14.58 -0.05
CA LYS A 752 23.26 -14.41 -1.50
C LYS A 752 23.37 -15.74 -2.25
N THR A 753 24.35 -16.59 -1.90
CA THR A 753 24.53 -17.89 -2.55
C THR A 753 23.45 -18.91 -2.17
N LEU A 754 22.89 -18.84 -0.96
CA LEU A 754 21.95 -19.83 -0.46
C LEU A 754 20.48 -19.47 -0.73
N HIS A 755 20.11 -18.21 -0.54
CA HIS A 755 18.71 -17.77 -0.61
C HIS A 755 18.43 -16.82 -1.78
N GLY A 756 19.46 -16.33 -2.48
CA GLY A 756 19.33 -15.31 -3.52
C GLY A 756 19.32 -13.88 -2.98
N GLU A 757 19.33 -12.90 -3.89
CA GLU A 757 19.51 -11.48 -3.55
C GLU A 757 18.28 -10.83 -2.92
N ARG A 758 17.08 -11.29 -3.31
CA ARG A 758 15.81 -10.68 -2.89
C ARG A 758 15.21 -11.30 -1.63
N HIS A 759 15.81 -12.37 -1.11
CA HIS A 759 15.27 -13.06 0.06
C HIS A 759 15.39 -12.18 1.32
N PRO A 760 14.36 -12.09 2.19
CA PRO A 760 14.38 -11.24 3.40
C PRO A 760 15.62 -11.41 4.30
N LYS A 761 16.09 -12.65 4.52
CA LYS A 761 17.36 -12.90 5.24
C LYS A 761 18.58 -12.25 4.59
N THR A 762 18.66 -12.22 3.26
CA THR A 762 19.75 -11.51 2.54
C THR A 762 19.62 -10.01 2.72
N LEU A 763 18.40 -9.47 2.61
CA LEU A 763 18.12 -8.05 2.85
C LEU A 763 18.49 -7.63 4.28
N PHE A 764 18.20 -8.49 5.27
CA PHE A 764 18.61 -8.28 6.65
C PHE A 764 20.14 -8.23 6.80
N CYS A 765 20.89 -9.17 6.21
CA CYS A 765 22.36 -9.13 6.21
C CYS A 765 22.91 -7.85 5.55
N MET A 766 22.32 -7.41 4.44
CA MET A 766 22.71 -6.16 3.77
C MET A 766 22.45 -4.95 4.67
N SER A 767 21.30 -4.90 5.36
CA SER A 767 20.97 -3.85 6.32
C SER A 767 21.98 -3.79 7.47
N GLN A 768 22.35 -4.93 8.05
CA GLN A 768 23.35 -4.99 9.13
C GLN A 768 24.74 -4.51 8.67
N LEU A 769 25.16 -4.89 7.46
CA LEU A 769 26.41 -4.40 6.88
C LEU A 769 26.37 -2.88 6.63
N ALA A 770 25.24 -2.36 6.14
CA ALA A 770 25.02 -0.94 5.95
C ALA A 770 25.12 -0.15 7.26
N MET A 771 24.49 -0.62 8.34
CA MET A 771 24.63 -0.01 9.67
C MET A 771 26.07 -0.07 10.17
N THR A 772 26.77 -1.18 9.91
CA THR A 772 28.19 -1.31 10.27
C THR A 772 29.05 -0.26 9.55
N TYR A 773 28.84 -0.05 8.25
CA TYR A 773 29.50 1.03 7.51
C TYR A 773 29.17 2.42 8.04
N HIS A 774 27.91 2.65 8.44
CA HIS A 774 27.51 3.89 9.08
C HIS A 774 28.30 4.14 10.37
N HIS A 775 28.40 3.15 11.26
CA HIS A 775 29.15 3.27 12.52
C HIS A 775 30.66 3.42 12.30
N LEU A 776 31.21 2.86 11.22
CA LEU A 776 32.61 3.05 10.82
C LEU A 776 32.88 4.42 10.16
N GLY A 777 31.87 5.27 9.98
CA GLY A 777 31.99 6.58 9.31
C GLY A 777 32.07 6.49 7.79
N ARG A 778 31.82 5.32 7.20
CA ARG A 778 31.82 5.07 5.75
C ARG A 778 30.44 5.36 5.15
N TYR A 779 29.97 6.59 5.32
CA TYR A 779 28.60 6.99 5.02
C TYR A 779 28.18 6.82 3.55
N ASN A 780 29.09 7.02 2.58
CA ASN A 780 28.78 6.82 1.17
C ASN A 780 28.50 5.34 0.84
N GLU A 781 29.23 4.42 1.45
CA GLU A 781 29.00 2.98 1.25
C GLU A 781 27.73 2.52 1.96
N ALA A 782 27.45 3.08 3.14
CA ALA A 782 26.18 2.87 3.83
C ALA A 782 25.00 3.36 2.99
N GLU A 783 25.09 4.56 2.39
CA GLU A 783 24.03 5.14 1.55
C GLU A 783 23.64 4.21 0.39
N VAL A 784 24.64 3.76 -0.38
CA VAL A 784 24.41 2.89 -1.55
C VAL A 784 23.69 1.60 -1.14
N LEU A 785 24.19 0.95 -0.08
CA LEU A 785 23.62 -0.31 0.37
C LEU A 785 22.25 -0.13 1.02
N GLN A 786 22.04 0.93 1.80
CA GLN A 786 20.73 1.27 2.40
C GLN A 786 19.68 1.53 1.32
N GLN A 787 20.02 2.25 0.26
CA GLN A 787 19.10 2.52 -0.85
C GLN A 787 18.71 1.24 -1.60
N GLU A 788 19.69 0.36 -1.85
CA GLU A 788 19.45 -0.93 -2.49
C GLU A 788 18.51 -1.80 -1.64
N VAL A 789 18.80 -1.95 -0.35
CA VAL A 789 17.98 -2.74 0.57
C VAL A 789 16.58 -2.15 0.71
N LEU A 790 16.45 -0.83 0.87
CA LEU A 790 15.15 -0.17 1.00
C LEU A 790 14.26 -0.44 -0.22
N ASN A 791 14.81 -0.30 -1.43
CA ASN A 791 14.05 -0.55 -2.66
C ASN A 791 13.58 -2.01 -2.76
N LEU A 792 14.44 -2.98 -2.41
CA LEU A 792 14.07 -4.39 -2.43
C LEU A 792 13.07 -4.74 -1.32
N HIS A 793 13.25 -4.17 -0.12
CA HIS A 793 12.37 -4.43 1.03
C HIS A 793 10.96 -3.87 0.81
N LYS A 794 10.83 -2.70 0.16
CA LYS A 794 9.53 -2.15 -0.29
C LYS A 794 8.78 -3.11 -1.22
N ILE A 795 9.49 -3.79 -2.11
CA ILE A 795 8.90 -4.76 -3.06
C ILE A 795 8.49 -6.05 -2.34
N VAL A 796 9.35 -6.58 -1.47
CA VAL A 796 9.18 -7.93 -0.88
C VAL A 796 8.26 -7.90 0.33
N ILE A 797 8.50 -7.00 1.28
CA ILE A 797 7.81 -6.96 2.58
C ILE A 797 6.76 -5.84 2.61
N GLY A 798 6.91 -4.82 1.78
CA GLY A 798 5.95 -3.72 1.68
C GLY A 798 6.44 -2.47 2.38
N GLU A 799 6.01 -1.32 1.86
CA GLU A 799 6.62 -0.04 2.23
C GLU A 799 6.26 0.47 3.63
N HIS A 800 5.09 0.11 4.16
CA HIS A 800 4.67 0.51 5.51
C HIS A 800 5.07 -0.46 6.61
N HIS A 801 5.68 -1.60 6.25
CA HIS A 801 6.10 -2.54 7.25
C HIS A 801 7.08 -1.86 8.22
N PRO A 802 6.93 -2.03 9.55
CA PRO A 802 7.79 -1.40 10.55
C PRO A 802 9.29 -1.53 10.27
N ASP A 803 9.74 -2.68 9.77
CA ASP A 803 11.14 -2.88 9.40
C ASP A 803 11.56 -2.03 8.18
N THR A 804 10.67 -1.83 7.19
CA THR A 804 10.94 -0.92 6.06
C THR A 804 11.09 0.52 6.54
N LEU A 805 10.24 0.95 7.47
CA LEU A 805 10.33 2.27 8.08
C LEU A 805 11.64 2.43 8.87
N GLY A 806 12.10 1.38 9.56
CA GLY A 806 13.42 1.33 10.17
C GLY A 806 14.58 1.52 9.18
N LEU A 807 14.48 0.94 7.97
CA LEU A 807 15.46 1.16 6.89
C LEU A 807 15.46 2.61 6.39
N MET A 808 14.27 3.22 6.25
CA MET A 808 14.14 4.63 5.88
C MET A 808 14.78 5.54 6.93
N LEU A 809 14.58 5.27 8.22
CA LEU A 809 15.23 6.01 9.31
C LEU A 809 16.76 5.89 9.23
N ASN A 810 17.27 4.69 8.99
CA ASN A 810 18.71 4.45 8.85
C ASN A 810 19.32 5.23 7.68
N LEU A 811 18.59 5.33 6.56
CA LEU A 811 18.99 6.16 5.41
C LEU A 811 18.96 7.66 5.75
N ALA A 812 17.92 8.12 6.47
CA ALA A 812 17.83 9.50 6.94
C ALA A 812 19.03 9.87 7.85
N CYS A 813 19.38 8.98 8.79
CA CYS A 813 20.58 9.09 9.63
C CYS A 813 21.85 9.28 8.77
N THR A 814 22.02 8.47 7.73
CA THR A 814 23.17 8.57 6.81
C THR A 814 23.17 9.89 6.04
N TYR A 815 22.02 10.37 5.55
CA TYR A 815 21.92 11.68 4.90
C TYR A 815 22.31 12.83 5.82
N SER A 816 21.92 12.79 7.09
CA SER A 816 22.32 13.80 8.07
C SER A 816 23.85 13.83 8.24
N LYS A 817 24.50 12.66 8.36
CA LYS A 817 25.97 12.57 8.46
C LYS A 817 26.72 12.99 7.19
N LEU A 818 26.07 12.93 6.03
CA LEU A 818 26.57 13.47 4.76
C LEU A 818 26.31 14.98 4.61
N GLY A 819 25.70 15.65 5.60
CA GLY A 819 25.35 17.06 5.56
C GLY A 819 24.12 17.39 4.72
N ARG A 820 23.36 16.39 4.28
CA ARG A 820 22.15 16.54 3.44
C ARG A 820 20.90 16.73 4.32
N TYR A 821 20.96 17.69 5.23
CA TYR A 821 19.96 17.87 6.30
C TYR A 821 18.51 18.00 5.83
N LYS A 822 18.26 18.64 4.68
CA LYS A 822 16.89 18.77 4.13
C LYS A 822 16.28 17.42 3.76
N GLN A 823 17.04 16.55 3.07
CA GLN A 823 16.60 15.21 2.70
C GLN A 823 16.42 14.35 3.95
N ALA A 824 17.34 14.49 4.89
CA ALA A 824 17.33 13.82 6.18
C ALA A 824 16.07 14.19 7.01
N ASN A 825 15.67 15.47 7.00
CA ASN A 825 14.51 15.97 7.74
C ASN A 825 13.19 15.46 7.18
N VAL A 826 12.98 15.59 5.86
CA VAL A 826 11.75 15.15 5.19
C VAL A 826 11.53 13.66 5.43
N LEU A 827 12.55 12.84 5.19
CA LEU A 827 12.46 11.40 5.39
C LEU A 827 12.27 11.04 6.89
N GLY A 828 12.88 11.79 7.80
CA GLY A 828 12.72 11.59 9.24
C GLY A 828 11.33 11.91 9.77
N GLU A 829 10.73 13.00 9.30
CA GLU A 829 9.39 13.45 9.68
C GLU A 829 8.34 12.46 9.16
N GLU A 830 8.48 12.02 7.91
CA GLU A 830 7.65 10.96 7.32
C GLU A 830 7.73 9.67 8.15
N VAL A 831 8.93 9.18 8.44
CA VAL A 831 9.11 7.94 9.21
C VAL A 831 8.57 8.06 10.64
N LEU A 832 8.74 9.21 11.29
CA LEU A 832 8.18 9.42 12.63
C LEU A 832 6.65 9.33 12.60
N GLN A 833 6.01 9.98 11.63
CA GLN A 833 4.56 9.98 11.53
C GLN A 833 4.02 8.57 11.26
N LEU A 834 4.64 7.83 10.36
CA LEU A 834 4.29 6.43 10.07
C LEU A 834 4.55 5.50 11.27
N HIS A 835 5.64 5.68 12.01
CA HIS A 835 5.86 4.90 13.23
C HIS A 835 4.82 5.21 14.32
N LYS A 836 4.41 6.47 14.48
CA LYS A 836 3.33 6.84 15.42
C LYS A 836 2.01 6.17 15.08
N THR A 837 1.66 6.10 13.79
CA THR A 837 0.40 5.50 13.33
C THR A 837 0.43 3.98 13.43
N VAL A 838 1.53 3.32 13.03
CA VAL A 838 1.62 1.86 12.96
C VAL A 838 1.97 1.23 14.32
N LEU A 839 2.89 1.83 15.09
CA LEU A 839 3.45 1.22 16.31
C LEU A 839 3.00 1.90 17.60
N GLY A 840 2.52 3.15 17.51
CA GLY A 840 2.20 4.00 18.65
C GLY A 840 3.38 4.85 19.14
N GLU A 841 3.12 5.76 20.07
CA GLU A 841 4.12 6.75 20.52
C GLU A 841 5.22 6.18 21.42
N GLU A 842 4.90 5.16 22.22
CA GLU A 842 5.82 4.58 23.21
C GLU A 842 6.78 3.53 22.62
N HIS A 843 6.57 3.14 21.36
CA HIS A 843 7.36 2.09 20.73
C HIS A 843 8.82 2.51 20.53
N PRO A 844 9.83 1.63 20.79
CA PRO A 844 11.24 2.00 20.66
C PRO A 844 11.64 2.58 19.29
N ASN A 845 11.07 2.08 18.19
CA ASN A 845 11.33 2.62 16.85
C ASN A 845 10.76 4.04 16.65
N THR A 846 9.60 4.33 17.23
CA THR A 846 9.01 5.68 17.24
C THR A 846 9.92 6.63 18.03
N LEU A 847 10.35 6.21 19.22
CA LEU A 847 11.27 6.98 20.07
C LEU A 847 12.64 7.18 19.41
N ALA A 848 13.14 6.18 18.68
CA ALA A 848 14.37 6.30 17.88
C ALA A 848 14.22 7.33 16.76
N SER A 849 13.05 7.39 16.11
CA SER A 849 12.73 8.37 15.06
C SER A 849 12.66 9.79 15.63
N MET A 850 12.05 9.95 16.81
CA MET A 850 12.03 11.24 17.53
C MET A 850 13.45 11.68 17.92
N ALA A 851 14.27 10.77 18.46
CA ALA A 851 15.65 11.07 18.85
C ALA A 851 16.51 11.49 17.65
N TYR A 852 16.29 10.84 16.51
CA TYR A 852 16.92 11.23 15.25
C TYR A 852 16.52 12.65 14.81
N LEU A 853 15.23 12.99 14.83
CA LEU A 853 14.77 14.34 14.49
C LEU A 853 15.33 15.38 15.47
N ALA A 854 15.41 15.08 16.76
CA ALA A 854 16.01 15.95 17.75
C ALA A 854 17.50 16.22 17.47
N SER A 855 18.26 15.18 17.09
CA SER A 855 19.65 15.33 16.64
C SER A 855 19.74 16.17 15.37
N THR A 856 18.84 15.98 14.42
CA THR A 856 18.81 16.72 13.15
C THR A 856 18.48 18.20 13.37
N TYR A 857 17.55 18.52 14.26
CA TYR A 857 17.27 19.89 14.68
C TYR A 857 18.47 20.53 15.39
N SER A 858 19.18 19.76 16.23
CA SER A 858 20.42 20.24 16.84
C SER A 858 21.49 20.57 15.80
N ASP A 859 21.69 19.72 14.81
CA ASP A 859 22.65 19.93 13.71
C ASP A 859 22.28 21.15 12.84
N MET A 860 20.99 21.49 12.74
CA MET A 860 20.50 22.70 12.08
C MET A 860 20.55 23.97 12.97
N GLY A 861 20.97 23.86 14.23
CA GLY A 861 20.97 24.98 15.18
C GLY A 861 19.62 25.30 15.83
N ARG A 862 18.61 24.44 15.64
CA ARG A 862 17.25 24.54 16.21
C ARG A 862 17.18 23.89 17.59
N TYR A 863 17.99 24.39 18.52
CA TYR A 863 18.21 23.75 19.82
C TYR A 863 16.98 23.71 20.74
N LYS A 864 16.05 24.66 20.61
CA LYS A 864 14.83 24.69 21.43
C LYS A 864 13.90 23.53 21.07
N GLU A 865 13.71 23.28 19.78
CA GLU A 865 12.91 22.17 19.29
C GLU A 865 13.56 20.83 19.63
N ALA A 866 14.89 20.73 19.52
CA ALA A 866 15.63 19.57 19.97
C ALA A 866 15.47 19.33 21.48
N GLU A 867 15.54 20.38 22.32
CA GLU A 867 15.35 20.26 23.77
C GLU A 867 13.95 19.75 24.13
N ILE A 868 12.91 20.21 23.44
CA ILE A 868 11.52 19.77 23.67
C ILE A 868 11.40 18.27 23.35
N LEU A 869 11.87 17.85 22.18
CA LEU A 869 11.83 16.44 21.77
C LEU A 869 12.65 15.55 22.69
N GLU A 870 13.90 15.91 23.02
CA GLU A 870 14.75 15.11 23.92
C GLU A 870 14.12 14.95 25.32
N LYS A 871 13.41 15.97 25.83
CA LYS A 871 12.68 15.87 27.10
C LYS A 871 11.48 14.94 27.02
N GLU A 872 10.71 15.01 25.94
CA GLU A 872 9.59 14.11 25.67
C GLU A 872 10.07 12.65 25.57
N ILE A 873 11.10 12.40 24.76
CA ILE A 873 11.70 11.07 24.60
C ILE A 873 12.24 10.56 25.94
N LEU A 874 12.86 11.42 26.75
CA LEU A 874 13.37 11.03 28.07
C LEU A 874 12.25 10.54 28.98
N GLN A 875 11.11 11.23 28.99
CA GLN A 875 9.93 10.81 29.76
C GLN A 875 9.41 9.45 29.28
N LEU A 876 9.23 9.29 27.97
CA LEU A 876 8.71 8.06 27.38
C LEU A 876 9.67 6.88 27.58
N HIS A 877 10.99 7.05 27.39
CA HIS A 877 11.98 6.00 27.65
C HIS A 877 12.04 5.59 29.13
N LYS A 878 11.88 6.55 30.06
CA LYS A 878 11.82 6.22 31.50
C LYS A 878 10.62 5.34 31.83
N ILE A 879 9.48 5.56 31.16
CA ILE A 879 8.27 4.74 31.31
C ILE A 879 8.47 3.37 30.66
N ALA A 880 8.92 3.32 29.40
CA ALA A 880 9.00 2.10 28.62
C ALA A 880 10.15 1.16 29.01
N LEU A 881 11.35 1.71 29.23
CA LEU A 881 12.59 0.93 29.40
C LEU A 881 13.24 1.11 30.79
N GLY A 882 12.85 2.15 31.52
CA GLY A 882 13.41 2.50 32.83
C GLY A 882 14.63 3.41 32.78
N GLU A 883 15.01 3.95 33.94
CA GLU A 883 16.04 5.01 34.05
C GLU A 883 17.46 4.54 33.72
N LYS A 884 17.78 3.26 34.01
CA LYS A 884 19.13 2.71 33.84
C LYS A 884 19.37 2.12 32.44
N HIS A 885 18.36 2.11 31.58
CA HIS A 885 18.48 1.51 30.26
C HIS A 885 19.47 2.30 29.38
N PRO A 886 20.36 1.65 28.60
CA PRO A 886 21.35 2.37 27.79
C PRO A 886 20.76 3.39 26.81
N ALA A 887 19.57 3.13 26.26
CA ALA A 887 18.85 4.07 25.40
C ALA A 887 18.38 5.32 26.17
N THR A 888 17.85 5.16 27.39
CA THR A 888 17.48 6.29 28.27
C THR A 888 18.71 7.14 28.58
N LEU A 889 19.85 6.49 28.89
CA LEU A 889 21.12 7.18 29.15
C LEU A 889 21.67 7.88 27.90
N ALA A 890 21.36 7.39 26.69
CA ALA A 890 21.69 8.05 25.43
C ALA A 890 20.91 9.35 25.24
N VAL A 891 19.61 9.35 25.49
CA VAL A 891 18.77 10.54 25.44
C VAL A 891 19.21 11.57 26.48
N MET A 892 19.49 11.15 27.71
CA MET A 892 20.05 12.07 28.72
C MET A 892 21.38 12.68 28.27
N SER A 893 22.26 11.89 27.65
CA SER A 893 23.53 12.37 27.10
C SER A 893 23.36 13.33 25.93
N ASN A 894 22.34 13.13 25.08
CA ASN A 894 22.01 14.06 24.01
C ASN A 894 21.45 15.37 24.57
N LEU A 895 20.60 15.30 25.58
CA LEU A 895 20.08 16.47 26.28
C LEU A 895 21.20 17.29 26.95
N VAL A 896 22.24 16.64 27.51
CA VAL A 896 23.46 17.33 27.98
C VAL A 896 24.11 18.13 26.85
N LEU A 897 24.25 17.52 25.66
CA LEU A 897 24.83 18.19 24.49
C LEU A 897 23.96 19.37 24.03
N VAL A 898 22.64 19.22 23.99
CA VAL A 898 21.72 20.31 23.65
C VAL A 898 21.84 21.46 24.65
N HIS A 899 21.90 21.17 25.95
CA HIS A 899 22.11 22.19 26.98
C HIS A 899 23.46 22.91 26.82
N LEU A 900 24.53 22.19 26.49
CA LEU A 900 25.83 22.79 26.16
C LEU A 900 25.71 23.77 24.99
N LEU A 901 25.07 23.36 23.89
CA LEU A 901 24.90 24.17 22.69
C LEU A 901 24.01 25.40 22.92
N MET A 902 23.10 25.34 23.91
CA MET A 902 22.27 26.47 24.34
C MET A 902 22.96 27.39 25.36
N GLY A 903 24.16 27.07 25.83
CA GLY A 903 24.86 27.82 26.90
C GLY A 903 24.31 27.56 28.31
N LYS A 904 23.52 26.49 28.50
CA LYS A 904 22.93 26.07 29.78
C LYS A 904 23.90 25.18 30.57
N TYR A 905 25.10 25.69 30.84
CA TYR A 905 26.21 24.86 31.33
C TYR A 905 25.98 24.21 32.71
N ASN A 906 25.27 24.89 33.63
CA ASN A 906 24.96 24.32 34.95
C ASN A 906 23.99 23.12 34.86
N GLU A 907 23.02 23.18 33.95
CA GLU A 907 22.05 22.12 33.70
C GLU A 907 22.76 20.93 33.02
N ALA A 908 23.65 21.22 32.06
CA ALA A 908 24.53 20.23 31.44
C ALA A 908 25.48 19.54 32.44
N GLU A 909 26.04 20.28 33.41
CA GLU A 909 26.91 19.70 34.44
C GLU A 909 26.16 18.73 35.35
N ALA A 910 24.99 19.14 35.84
CA ALA A 910 24.17 18.33 36.73
C ALA A 910 23.76 17.00 36.06
N LEU A 911 23.20 17.08 34.86
CA LEU A 911 22.77 15.91 34.10
C LEU A 911 23.98 15.08 33.61
N GLY A 912 25.07 15.71 33.20
CA GLY A 912 26.28 15.03 32.72
C GLY A 912 26.96 14.19 33.80
N LYS A 913 26.97 14.65 35.06
CA LYS A 913 27.45 13.87 36.21
C LYS A 913 26.61 12.62 36.45
N GLU A 914 25.28 12.77 36.41
CA GLU A 914 24.35 11.67 36.57
C GLU A 914 24.53 10.61 35.46
N VAL A 915 24.56 11.04 34.20
CA VAL A 915 24.76 10.17 33.03
C VAL A 915 26.07 9.40 33.12
N LEU A 916 27.17 10.07 33.48
CA LEU A 916 28.47 9.44 33.63
C LEU A 916 28.44 8.35 34.72
N GLN A 917 27.90 8.68 35.89
CA GLN A 917 27.78 7.72 36.98
C GLN A 917 26.97 6.49 36.56
N LEU A 918 25.80 6.68 35.94
CA LEU A 918 24.94 5.59 35.51
C LEU A 918 25.60 4.75 34.41
N ARG A 919 26.18 5.37 33.37
CA ARG A 919 26.88 4.64 32.29
C ARG A 919 28.08 3.85 32.79
N SER A 920 28.87 4.39 33.72
CA SER A 920 29.97 3.64 34.34
C SER A 920 29.48 2.39 35.09
N THR A 921 28.30 2.44 35.72
CA THR A 921 27.73 1.27 36.39
C THR A 921 27.11 0.24 35.44
N VAL A 922 26.44 0.69 34.37
CA VAL A 922 25.67 -0.19 33.46
C VAL A 922 26.55 -0.76 32.34
N LEU A 923 27.33 0.09 31.68
CA LEU A 923 28.14 -0.27 30.51
C LEU A 923 29.61 -0.54 30.86
N GLY A 924 30.07 0.01 31.98
CA GLY A 924 31.48 0.02 32.39
C GLY A 924 32.23 1.26 31.93
N GLU A 925 33.37 1.52 32.57
CA GLU A 925 34.20 2.72 32.35
C GLU A 925 34.84 2.79 30.96
N GLN A 926 35.16 1.63 30.36
CA GLN A 926 35.82 1.56 29.07
C GLN A 926 34.86 1.61 27.87
N HIS A 927 33.54 1.58 28.11
CA HIS A 927 32.57 1.58 27.03
C HIS A 927 32.64 2.90 26.23
N PRO A 928 32.61 2.87 24.88
CA PRO A 928 32.69 4.08 24.05
C PRO A 928 31.72 5.20 24.50
N SER A 929 30.47 4.87 24.78
CA SER A 929 29.46 5.84 25.26
C SER A 929 29.79 6.44 26.64
N THR A 930 30.41 5.69 27.55
CA THR A 930 30.86 6.20 28.85
C THR A 930 31.96 7.23 28.64
N LEU A 931 32.96 6.90 27.80
CA LEU A 931 34.06 7.79 27.43
C LEU A 931 33.57 9.07 26.73
N THR A 932 32.54 8.97 25.89
CA THR A 932 31.89 10.15 25.28
C THR A 932 31.23 11.03 26.34
N SER A 933 30.55 10.43 27.34
CA SER A 933 29.93 11.19 28.44
C SER A 933 30.97 11.92 29.28
N MET A 934 32.10 11.26 29.57
CA MET A 934 33.24 11.87 30.25
C MET A 934 33.79 13.06 29.45
N SER A 935 33.91 12.90 28.13
CA SER A 935 34.39 13.97 27.25
C SER A 935 33.43 15.16 27.22
N ASN A 936 32.11 14.90 27.13
CA ASN A 936 31.09 15.95 27.18
C ASN A 936 31.09 16.68 28.53
N LEU A 937 31.29 15.96 29.63
CA LEU A 937 31.39 16.55 30.97
C LEU A 937 32.69 17.37 31.14
N ALA A 938 33.81 16.90 30.60
CA ALA A 938 35.06 17.66 30.57
C ALA A 938 34.92 18.98 29.80
N TYR A 939 34.26 18.92 28.63
CA TYR A 939 33.92 20.11 27.86
C TYR A 939 33.02 21.07 28.66
N THR A 940 32.01 20.53 29.36
CA THR A 940 31.13 21.33 30.24
C THR A 940 31.91 22.05 31.34
N TYR A 941 32.89 21.38 31.96
CA TYR A 941 33.76 22.01 32.95
C TYR A 941 34.61 23.13 32.37
N SER A 942 35.15 22.95 31.15
CA SER A 942 35.90 24.01 30.46
C SER A 942 35.05 25.26 30.24
N GLU A 943 33.82 25.11 29.77
CA GLU A 943 32.89 26.22 29.54
C GLU A 943 32.48 26.93 30.85
N LEU A 944 32.45 26.20 31.98
CA LEU A 944 32.21 26.75 33.32
C LEU A 944 33.46 27.37 33.97
N GLY A 945 34.62 27.33 33.30
CA GLY A 945 35.90 27.80 33.84
C GLY A 945 36.55 26.88 34.89
N LYS A 946 36.05 25.63 35.03
CA LYS A 946 36.56 24.58 35.92
C LYS A 946 37.68 23.78 35.22
N TYR A 947 38.76 24.47 34.86
CA TYR A 947 39.80 23.90 33.99
C TYR A 947 40.56 22.72 34.61
N HIS A 948 40.70 22.66 35.93
CA HIS A 948 41.41 21.56 36.58
C HIS A 948 40.62 20.25 36.50
N GLU A 949 39.30 20.32 36.71
CA GLU A 949 38.38 19.20 36.56
C GLU A 949 38.31 18.73 35.10
N ALA A 950 38.25 19.66 34.14
CA ALA A 950 38.29 19.37 32.71
C ALA A 950 39.58 18.60 32.33
N GLU A 951 40.75 19.12 32.72
CA GLU A 951 42.04 18.48 32.45
C GLU A 951 42.15 17.08 33.05
N THR A 952 41.62 16.90 34.27
CA THR A 952 41.63 15.62 34.96
C THR A 952 40.78 14.59 34.20
N SER A 953 39.55 14.95 33.83
CA SER A 953 38.66 14.08 33.06
C SER A 953 39.21 13.75 31.66
N GLU A 954 39.81 14.71 30.96
CA GLU A 954 40.44 14.45 29.65
C GLU A 954 41.62 13.47 29.74
N LYS A 955 42.48 13.63 30.75
CA LYS A 955 43.61 12.69 30.99
C LYS A 955 43.11 11.27 31.23
N GLU A 956 42.04 11.13 32.00
CA GLU A 956 41.41 9.84 32.29
C GLU A 956 40.84 9.19 31.02
N VAL A 957 40.08 9.95 30.21
CA VAL A 957 39.57 9.48 28.91
C VAL A 957 40.70 9.02 28.00
N LEU A 958 41.80 9.78 27.94
CA LEU A 958 42.94 9.49 27.08
C LEU A 958 43.69 8.23 27.52
N GLN A 959 43.79 8.00 28.83
CA GLN A 959 44.34 6.78 29.41
C GLN A 959 43.46 5.56 29.08
N LEU A 960 42.14 5.66 29.28
CA LEU A 960 41.19 4.58 29.01
C LEU A 960 41.11 4.24 27.51
N ARG A 961 41.13 5.24 26.62
CA ARG A 961 41.18 5.01 25.16
C ARG A 961 42.45 4.28 24.73
N ARG A 962 43.60 4.60 25.33
CA ARG A 962 44.88 3.90 25.05
C ARG A 962 44.86 2.43 25.46
N THR A 963 44.12 2.07 26.51
CA THR A 963 43.97 0.66 26.91
C THR A 963 43.01 -0.12 26.01
N VAL A 964 42.02 0.53 25.40
CA VAL A 964 41.04 -0.12 24.49
C VAL A 964 41.60 -0.32 23.07
N LEU A 965 42.50 0.56 22.62
CA LEU A 965 43.14 0.50 21.29
C LEU A 965 44.41 -0.38 21.23
N ARG A 966 44.79 -1.01 22.35
CA ARG A 966 45.90 -1.99 22.44
C ARG A 966 45.33 -3.39 22.42
#